data_AF-A0A1Y4CQE2-F1
#
_entry.id   AF-A0A1Y4CQE2-F1
#
_cell.length_a   1.000
_cell.length_b   1.000
_cell.length_c   1.000
_cell.angle_alpha   90.00
_cell.angle_beta   90.00
_cell.angle_gamma   90.00
#
_symmetry.space_group_name_H-M   'P 1'
#
loop_
_entity.id
_entity.type
_entity.pdbx_description
1 polymer ?
#
loop_
_entity_poly.entity_id
_entity_poly.type
_entity_poly.pdbx_seq_one_letter_code
_entity_poly.pdbx_strand_id
1 'polypeptide(L)'
;MAQETIAGAAGSAATDERTMRRARRQALIDAGVNPYPIASEVTAHAAELEAQYAELEDGADTQDVVSVAGRIRALRKQGKACFIVLEDVSGSIQLFCRHDVLGDEGWALLANLDLGDILGATGTVLRTRRGQLSVSPTSLTVLSKSLRPLPEKFHGLTDREVRYRQRYVDLIMNPEVRDVFRKRSQIISLIRRFMEAQGYMEVETPMMHAILGGANAKPFVTHFNALDRDFYLRIATELPLKRLIVGGMERVFEIGRQFRNEGMDLTHNPEFTSMEAYCAYSDLEGMKRLSEGLFKAIAREVCGCEEGHEAITFQGQKIDMSGTWASRPLSEIASECVGEELTMDTPIEHLRELCEKNGIEPQPNWGAGKLLFELYDELGEKTIVNPTFVCDYPEEVSPLSKRKAEDPRLTDRFELVIAGHEYANAFSELNDPVDQAGRFAEQVAAKGMGDDEAMGYDYDYVRALEYGMPPAGGIGYGIDRMVMLFCDQPAIRDVLLFPAMKPETITRADIEAQVAGVVTDNAAASVDAIAEDSEKVSVAAAEAPAALSAGISRDEALALLAEHNKEEFHLEHGETVGGVMRQFALQEDPENADFWEVVGILHDLDWEEHLDDPVGHTTYAGELIRAAGGSGALVRAIQSHNSMNNPELPAPELPMEKVLFAVDELTGLIGAAVIMRPSKSVMDFEVKSLKKKFKDKRFAAGCNRDVIRKGAELCGMELDELFSRTIDAMKAIAPDRDTFGK
;
A
#
# COMPACT_ATOMS: atom_id res chain seq x y z
N MET A 1 32.82 -15.67 7.20
CA MET A 1 32.90 -15.15 8.60
C MET A 1 33.41 -13.70 8.66
N ALA A 2 32.89 -12.79 7.84
CA ALA A 2 33.26 -11.36 7.91
C ALA A 2 32.13 -10.42 7.41
N GLN A 3 30.86 -10.85 7.49
CA GLN A 3 29.71 -10.06 7.04
C GLN A 3 28.59 -9.91 8.08
N GLU A 4 28.65 -10.59 9.23
CA GLU A 4 27.61 -10.49 10.27
C GLU A 4 27.83 -9.36 11.30
N THR A 5 28.93 -8.61 11.22
CA THR A 5 29.29 -7.63 12.27
C THR A 5 28.81 -6.20 11.99
N ILE A 6 28.13 -5.93 10.88
CA ILE A 6 27.77 -4.55 10.49
C ILE A 6 26.36 -4.15 10.94
N ALA A 7 25.43 -5.10 11.10
CA ALA A 7 24.06 -4.80 11.55
C ALA A 7 23.98 -4.40 13.05
N GLY A 8 24.85 -4.94 13.91
CA GLY A 8 24.87 -4.61 15.34
C GLY A 8 25.54 -3.27 15.70
N ALA A 9 26.32 -2.68 14.79
CA ALA A 9 27.07 -1.45 15.07
C ALA A 9 26.25 -0.17 14.84
N ALA A 10 25.24 -0.19 13.96
CA ALA A 10 24.40 0.97 13.70
C ALA A 10 23.46 1.31 14.87
N GLY A 11 22.96 0.30 15.59
CA GLY A 11 22.10 0.47 16.76
C GLY A 11 22.81 1.07 17.99
N SER A 12 24.10 0.78 18.18
CA SER A 12 24.87 1.32 19.31
C SER A 12 25.33 2.76 19.07
N ALA A 13 25.77 3.09 17.84
CA ALA A 13 26.23 4.44 17.49
C ALA A 13 25.11 5.48 17.47
N ALA A 14 23.91 5.14 16.95
CA ALA A 14 22.76 6.06 16.94
C ALA A 14 22.24 6.36 18.36
N THR A 15 22.32 5.37 19.25
CA THR A 15 21.95 5.51 20.67
C THR A 15 22.94 6.40 21.42
N ASP A 16 24.23 6.28 21.12
CA ASP A 16 25.29 7.14 21.66
C ASP A 16 25.12 8.61 21.21
N GLU A 17 24.87 8.84 19.91
CA GLU A 17 24.69 10.21 19.40
C GLU A 17 23.41 10.87 19.95
N ARG A 18 22.30 10.11 20.04
CA ARG A 18 21.06 10.61 20.64
C ARG A 18 21.24 11.01 22.11
N THR A 19 22.03 10.23 22.86
CA THR A 19 22.36 10.51 24.25
C THR A 19 23.19 11.79 24.37
N MET A 20 24.21 11.95 23.54
CA MET A 20 25.01 13.19 23.48
C MET A 20 24.15 14.42 23.13
N ARG A 21 23.25 14.31 22.15
CA ARG A 21 22.34 15.41 21.76
C ARG A 21 21.38 15.79 22.89
N ARG A 22 20.91 14.83 23.68
CA ARG A 22 20.13 15.08 24.93
C ARG A 22 20.98 15.82 25.97
N ALA A 23 22.24 15.44 26.16
CA ALA A 23 23.14 16.14 27.07
C ALA A 23 23.39 17.59 26.63
N ARG A 24 23.59 17.86 25.33
CA ARG A 24 23.70 19.22 24.77
C ARG A 24 22.42 20.04 24.95
N ARG A 25 21.25 19.42 24.76
CA ARG A 25 19.95 20.04 25.08
C ARG A 25 19.89 20.46 26.55
N GLN A 26 20.32 19.59 27.47
CA GLN A 26 20.31 19.90 28.90
C GLN A 26 21.29 21.04 29.23
N ALA A 27 22.49 21.04 28.64
CA ALA A 27 23.47 22.11 28.80
C ALA A 27 22.95 23.48 28.33
N LEU A 28 22.12 23.54 27.29
CA LEU A 28 21.44 24.77 26.87
C LEU A 28 20.50 25.28 27.97
N ILE A 29 19.68 24.40 28.54
CA ILE A 29 18.72 24.74 29.61
C ILE A 29 19.45 25.19 30.88
N ASP A 30 20.50 24.48 31.27
CA ASP A 30 21.32 24.81 32.45
C ASP A 30 22.02 26.17 32.29
N ALA A 31 22.32 26.57 31.05
CA ALA A 31 22.85 27.88 30.69
C ALA A 31 21.77 28.98 30.55
N GLY A 32 20.50 28.66 30.84
CA GLY A 32 19.37 29.61 30.71
C GLY A 32 18.90 29.85 29.28
N VAL A 33 19.35 29.06 28.30
CA VAL A 33 18.93 29.15 26.90
C VAL A 33 17.76 28.19 26.68
N ASN A 34 16.61 28.70 26.25
CA ASN A 34 15.48 27.86 25.87
C ASN A 34 15.73 27.20 24.49
N PRO A 35 15.88 25.86 24.38
CA PRO A 35 16.10 25.19 23.09
C PRO A 35 14.82 25.03 22.25
N TYR A 36 13.65 25.42 22.77
CA TYR A 36 12.33 25.33 22.13
C TYR A 36 11.49 26.59 22.47
N PRO A 37 11.88 27.79 21.98
CA PRO A 37 11.12 29.01 22.18
C PRO A 37 9.72 28.94 21.54
N ILE A 38 8.80 29.73 22.09
CA ILE A 38 7.40 29.77 21.64
C ILE A 38 7.26 30.39 20.23
N ALA A 39 8.13 31.34 19.88
CA ALA A 39 8.07 32.07 18.63
C ALA A 39 9.46 32.53 18.17
N SER A 40 9.57 32.86 16.89
CA SER A 40 10.73 33.49 16.26
C SER A 40 10.25 34.42 15.15
N GLU A 41 10.99 35.49 14.89
CA GLU A 41 10.71 36.42 13.81
C GLU A 41 11.60 36.08 12.60
N VAL A 42 10.99 35.89 11.44
CA VAL A 42 11.67 35.65 10.16
C VAL A 42 11.23 36.75 9.21
N THR A 43 12.19 37.49 8.65
CA THR A 43 11.92 38.65 7.79
C THR A 43 12.30 38.41 6.32
N ALA A 44 13.02 37.32 6.03
CA ALA A 44 13.45 36.99 4.67
C ALA A 44 13.71 35.48 4.52
N HIS A 45 13.52 34.97 3.30
CA HIS A 45 13.87 33.61 2.91
C HIS A 45 15.15 33.55 2.06
N ALA A 46 15.81 32.39 2.07
CA ALA A 46 17.10 32.20 1.39
C ALA A 46 17.06 32.56 -0.10
N ALA A 47 16.06 32.09 -0.85
CA ALA A 47 15.94 32.37 -2.28
C ALA A 47 15.64 33.85 -2.58
N GLU A 48 14.88 34.52 -1.71
CA GLU A 48 14.57 35.95 -1.83
C GLU A 48 15.83 36.80 -1.68
N LEU A 49 16.67 36.46 -0.69
CA LEU A 49 17.96 37.13 -0.49
C LEU A 49 18.90 36.90 -1.67
N GLU A 50 19.01 35.68 -2.19
CA GLU A 50 19.84 35.42 -3.37
C GLU A 50 19.37 36.21 -4.60
N ALA A 51 18.06 36.32 -4.81
CA ALA A 51 17.51 37.15 -5.89
C ALA A 51 17.75 38.64 -5.68
N GLN A 52 17.51 39.15 -4.47
CA GLN A 52 17.64 40.57 -4.14
C GLN A 52 19.09 41.06 -4.24
N TYR A 53 20.06 40.23 -3.86
CA TYR A 53 21.49 40.59 -3.83
C TYR A 53 22.31 39.90 -4.92
N ALA A 54 21.68 39.47 -6.02
CA ALA A 54 22.34 38.77 -7.12
C ALA A 54 23.56 39.54 -7.67
N GLU A 55 23.46 40.88 -7.74
CA GLU A 55 24.48 41.78 -8.28
C GLU A 55 25.46 42.33 -7.21
N LEU A 56 25.40 41.84 -5.97
CA LEU A 56 26.31 42.27 -4.90
C LEU A 56 27.73 41.78 -5.19
N GLU A 57 28.73 42.69 -5.19
CA GLU A 57 30.12 42.34 -5.50
C GLU A 57 30.77 41.44 -4.44
N ASP A 58 31.74 40.63 -4.86
CA ASP A 58 32.51 39.74 -3.97
C ASP A 58 33.25 40.53 -2.87
N GLY A 59 32.99 40.16 -1.62
CA GLY A 59 33.59 40.83 -0.46
C GLY A 59 32.89 42.12 -0.03
N ALA A 60 31.77 42.49 -0.67
CA ALA A 60 30.97 43.64 -0.26
C ALA A 60 30.06 43.32 0.94
N ASP A 61 29.94 44.30 1.85
CA ASP A 61 29.01 44.29 2.97
C ASP A 61 27.81 45.21 2.66
N THR A 62 26.63 44.86 3.16
CA THR A 62 25.43 45.73 3.11
C THR A 62 25.13 46.32 4.49
N GLN A 63 24.15 47.22 4.55
CA GLN A 63 23.56 47.68 5.82
C GLN A 63 22.22 46.99 6.13
N ASP A 64 21.77 46.09 5.26
CA ASP A 64 20.47 45.46 5.37
C ASP A 64 20.52 44.36 6.42
N VAL A 65 19.69 44.51 7.46
CA VAL A 65 19.57 43.56 8.56
C VAL A 65 18.36 42.68 8.32
N VAL A 66 18.56 41.37 8.39
CA VAL A 66 17.52 40.37 8.17
C VAL A 66 17.54 39.34 9.29
N SER A 67 16.37 38.79 9.60
CA SER A 67 16.20 37.61 10.44
C SER A 67 15.84 36.42 9.56
N VAL A 68 16.69 35.41 9.55
CA VAL A 68 16.51 34.15 8.80
C VAL A 68 16.38 32.99 9.78
N ALA A 69 15.63 31.96 9.39
CA ALA A 69 15.56 30.72 10.16
C ALA A 69 15.58 29.51 9.23
N GLY A 70 16.22 28.44 9.68
CA GLY A 70 16.30 27.22 8.90
C GLY A 70 16.97 26.08 9.65
N ARG A 71 17.00 24.91 9.01
CA ARG A 71 17.67 23.72 9.52
C ARG A 71 19.17 23.80 9.24
N ILE A 72 20.00 23.51 10.23
CA ILE A 72 21.45 23.43 10.06
C ILE A 72 21.80 22.23 9.18
N ARG A 73 22.32 22.49 7.97
CA ARG A 73 22.79 21.47 7.00
C ARG A 73 24.30 21.29 6.98
N ALA A 74 25.03 22.30 7.45
CA ALA A 74 26.47 22.23 7.63
C ALA A 74 26.89 23.19 8.74
N LEU A 75 27.92 22.80 9.50
CA LEU A 75 28.54 23.63 10.53
C LEU A 75 30.05 23.41 10.48
N ARG A 76 30.84 24.47 10.29
CA ARG A 76 32.30 24.42 10.14
C ARG A 76 32.97 25.53 10.95
N LYS A 77 33.73 25.15 11.98
CA LYS A 77 34.46 26.09 12.85
C LYS A 77 35.92 26.22 12.40
N GLN A 78 36.42 27.46 12.34
CA GLN A 78 37.80 27.81 11.97
C GLN A 78 38.31 28.94 12.87
N GLY A 79 38.97 28.59 13.98
CA GLY A 79 39.48 29.57 14.94
C GLY A 79 38.35 30.45 15.52
N LYS A 80 38.39 31.75 15.22
CA LYS A 80 37.39 32.76 15.64
C LYS A 80 36.27 33.01 14.62
N ALA A 81 36.16 32.16 13.59
CA ALA A 81 35.08 32.16 12.62
C ALA A 81 34.33 30.81 12.61
N CYS A 82 33.03 30.84 12.35
CA CYS A 82 32.21 29.65 12.15
C CYS A 82 31.28 29.90 10.96
N PHE A 83 31.15 28.91 10.08
CA PHE A 83 30.26 28.95 8.94
C PHE A 83 29.15 27.93 9.15
N ILE A 84 27.91 28.40 9.11
CA ILE A 84 26.71 27.55 9.23
C ILE A 84 25.93 27.66 7.93
N VAL A 85 25.43 26.56 7.40
CA VAL A 85 24.48 26.60 6.27
C VAL A 85 23.10 26.28 6.83
N LEU A 86 22.19 27.24 6.72
CA LEU A 86 20.76 27.05 7.02
C LEU A 86 20.02 26.72 5.74
N GLU A 87 19.08 25.79 5.83
CA GLU A 87 18.14 25.47 4.76
C GLU A 87 16.72 25.74 5.24
N ASP A 88 16.00 26.55 4.48
CA ASP A 88 14.58 26.86 4.70
C ASP A 88 13.70 26.23 3.60
N VAL A 89 12.45 26.66 3.48
CA VAL A 89 11.53 26.14 2.47
C VAL A 89 11.93 26.51 1.03
N SER A 90 12.69 27.59 0.87
CA SER A 90 13.04 28.21 -0.41
C SER A 90 14.42 27.82 -0.92
N GLY A 91 15.37 27.54 -0.02
CA GLY A 91 16.74 27.25 -0.41
C GLY A 91 17.70 27.20 0.77
N SER A 92 18.98 27.45 0.50
CA SER A 92 20.05 27.48 1.50
C SER A 92 20.70 28.85 1.58
N ILE A 93 21.03 29.29 2.79
CA ILE A 93 21.78 30.53 3.05
C ILE A 93 22.92 30.26 4.04
N GLN A 94 24.07 30.88 3.81
CA GLN A 94 25.20 30.77 4.74
C GLN A 94 25.11 31.82 5.85
N LEU A 95 25.41 31.42 7.07
CA LEU A 95 25.76 32.33 8.16
C LEU A 95 27.28 32.41 8.27
N PHE A 96 27.80 33.63 8.33
CA PHE A 96 29.20 33.92 8.61
C PHE A 96 29.34 34.46 10.04
N CYS A 97 29.41 33.53 11.00
CA CYS A 97 29.51 33.81 12.43
C CYS A 97 30.95 34.20 12.81
N ARG A 98 31.15 35.38 13.36
CA ARG A 98 32.45 35.85 13.86
C ARG A 98 32.36 36.19 15.35
N HIS A 99 33.40 35.82 16.10
CA HIS A 99 33.42 36.01 17.56
C HIS A 99 33.31 37.49 17.96
N ASP A 100 33.93 38.38 17.20
CA ASP A 100 33.91 39.83 17.45
C ASP A 100 32.53 40.46 17.18
N VAL A 101 31.66 39.81 16.41
CA VAL A 101 30.29 40.27 16.11
C VAL A 101 29.26 39.64 17.05
N LEU A 102 29.35 38.33 17.29
CA LEU A 102 28.39 37.60 18.13
C LEU A 102 28.57 37.83 19.64
N GLY A 103 29.77 38.24 20.07
CA GLY A 103 30.13 38.31 21.48
C GLY A 103 30.27 36.93 22.14
N ASP A 104 30.63 36.93 23.43
CA ASP A 104 30.94 35.70 24.17
C ASP A 104 29.74 34.76 24.33
N GLU A 105 28.55 35.32 24.62
CA GLU A 105 27.31 34.53 24.82
C GLU A 105 26.86 33.84 23.51
N GLY A 106 26.78 34.59 22.40
CA GLY A 106 26.42 34.04 21.11
C GLY A 106 27.47 33.05 20.58
N TRP A 107 28.75 33.28 20.89
CA TRP A 107 29.83 32.35 20.52
C TRP A 107 29.80 31.05 21.32
N ALA A 108 29.46 31.11 22.62
CA ALA A 108 29.33 29.95 23.48
C ALA A 108 28.20 29.01 23.00
N LEU A 109 27.11 29.57 22.45
CA LEU A 109 25.99 28.79 21.89
C LEU A 109 26.44 27.79 20.82
N LEU A 110 27.43 28.14 20.01
CA LEU A 110 27.94 27.32 18.90
C LEU A 110 28.45 25.94 19.35
N ALA A 111 28.86 25.79 20.61
CA ALA A 111 29.35 24.52 21.15
C ALA A 111 28.25 23.46 21.34
N ASN A 112 26.99 23.90 21.39
CA ASN A 112 25.82 23.05 21.65
C ASN A 112 24.93 22.84 20.40
N LEU A 113 25.34 23.38 19.24
CA LEU A 113 24.64 23.21 17.97
C LEU A 113 25.07 21.93 17.25
N ASP A 114 24.09 21.27 16.63
CA ASP A 114 24.27 20.06 15.84
C ASP A 114 23.67 20.19 14.44
N LEU A 115 24.14 19.35 13.52
CA LEU A 115 23.44 19.14 12.26
C LEU A 115 22.00 18.66 12.53
N GLY A 116 21.05 19.27 11.83
CA GLY A 116 19.62 19.00 11.97
C GLY A 116 18.89 19.93 12.94
N ASP A 117 19.58 20.69 13.80
CA ASP A 117 18.94 21.70 14.65
C ASP A 117 18.28 22.78 13.79
N ILE A 118 17.20 23.39 14.30
CA ILE A 118 16.57 24.56 13.69
C ILE A 118 17.09 25.80 14.41
N LEU A 119 17.67 26.73 13.65
CA LEU A 119 18.35 27.91 14.14
C LEU A 119 17.75 29.16 13.50
N GLY A 120 17.49 30.18 14.31
CA GLY A 120 17.22 31.54 13.90
C GLY A 120 18.49 32.39 14.01
N ALA A 121 18.68 33.31 13.08
CA ALA A 121 19.83 34.20 13.03
C ALA A 121 19.41 35.59 12.54
N THR A 122 19.81 36.63 13.25
CA THR A 122 19.59 38.02 12.85
C THR A 122 20.92 38.71 12.63
N GLY A 123 21.09 39.39 11.49
CA GLY A 123 22.33 40.08 11.16
C GLY A 123 22.35 40.72 9.78
N THR A 124 23.51 41.25 9.40
CA THR A 124 23.68 41.97 8.14
C THR A 124 23.94 41.05 6.96
N VAL A 125 23.38 41.38 5.80
CA VAL A 125 23.68 40.67 4.55
C VAL A 125 25.07 41.10 4.03
N LEU A 126 25.85 40.15 3.55
CA LEU A 126 27.14 40.40 2.88
C LEU A 126 27.43 39.33 1.84
N ARG A 127 28.34 39.60 0.91
CA ARG A 127 28.94 38.57 0.06
C ARG A 127 30.38 38.34 0.50
N THR A 128 30.72 37.08 0.78
CA THR A 128 32.10 36.75 1.16
C THR A 128 33.06 36.98 -0.01
N ARG A 129 34.37 37.07 0.24
CA ARG A 129 35.40 37.18 -0.82
C ARG A 129 35.45 35.99 -1.79
N ARG A 130 34.76 34.90 -1.48
CA ARG A 130 34.62 33.72 -2.36
C ARG A 130 33.31 33.75 -3.15
N GLY A 131 32.60 34.87 -3.14
CA GLY A 131 31.36 35.09 -3.87
C GLY A 131 30.11 34.47 -3.25
N GLN A 132 30.19 33.83 -2.08
CA GLN A 132 29.02 33.26 -1.43
C GLN A 132 28.25 34.33 -0.63
N LEU A 133 26.96 34.51 -0.93
CA LEU A 133 26.06 35.35 -0.14
C LEU A 133 25.91 34.79 1.27
N SER A 134 25.88 35.66 2.28
CA SER A 134 25.84 35.26 3.68
C SER A 134 25.15 36.29 4.55
N VAL A 135 24.65 35.85 5.70
CA VAL A 135 24.23 36.73 6.80
C VAL A 135 25.34 36.70 7.85
N SER A 136 25.81 37.85 8.33
CA SER A 136 26.72 37.93 9.49
C SER A 136 25.91 38.19 10.75
N PRO A 137 25.57 37.14 11.52
CA PRO A 137 24.65 37.27 12.64
C PRO A 137 25.26 38.08 13.77
N THR A 138 24.48 39.03 14.29
CA THR A 138 24.68 39.67 15.60
C THR A 138 24.01 38.88 16.72
N SER A 139 23.00 38.06 16.40
CA SER A 139 22.34 37.18 17.36
C SER A 139 21.98 35.83 16.73
N LEU A 140 22.02 34.79 17.57
CA LEU A 140 21.59 33.43 17.24
C LEU A 140 20.56 32.96 18.25
N THR A 141 19.58 32.19 17.80
CA THR A 141 18.54 31.60 18.65
C THR A 141 18.26 30.17 18.23
N VAL A 142 18.43 29.22 19.14
CA VAL A 142 18.01 27.83 18.90
C VAL A 142 16.49 27.81 18.91
N LEU A 143 15.88 27.34 17.83
CA LEU A 143 14.43 27.25 17.69
C LEU A 143 13.91 25.84 17.96
N SER A 144 14.71 24.84 17.62
CA SER A 144 14.42 23.45 17.99
C SER A 144 15.70 22.61 17.95
N LYS A 145 16.06 22.03 19.10
CA LYS A 145 17.16 21.07 19.18
C LYS A 145 16.73 19.70 18.62
N SER A 146 17.45 19.21 17.63
CA SER A 146 17.27 17.86 17.06
C SER A 146 18.00 16.83 17.93
N LEU A 147 17.23 15.90 18.49
CA LEU A 147 17.77 14.81 19.32
C LEU A 147 18.19 13.60 18.48
N ARG A 148 17.68 13.45 17.26
CA ARG A 148 18.14 12.44 16.30
C ARG A 148 19.06 13.07 15.26
N PRO A 149 20.14 12.40 14.85
CA PRO A 149 20.88 12.80 13.66
C PRO A 149 20.00 12.70 12.41
N LEU A 150 20.31 13.54 11.43
CA LEU A 150 19.81 13.32 10.08
C LEU A 150 20.59 12.16 9.43
N PRO A 151 19.98 11.40 8.51
CA PRO A 151 20.69 10.41 7.71
C PRO A 151 21.89 11.01 6.97
N GLU A 152 22.86 10.17 6.61
CA GLU A 152 24.10 10.62 5.97
C GLU A 152 23.84 11.32 4.62
N LYS A 153 24.47 12.48 4.42
CA LYS A 153 24.17 13.40 3.31
C LYS A 153 24.56 12.86 1.92
N PHE A 154 25.54 11.96 1.83
CA PHE A 154 26.11 11.55 0.54
C PHE A 154 25.22 10.61 -0.27
N HIS A 155 24.35 9.84 0.39
CA HIS A 155 23.48 8.88 -0.28
C HIS A 155 22.00 9.30 -0.26
N GLY A 156 21.62 10.31 0.54
CA GLY A 156 20.22 10.63 0.79
C GLY A 156 19.53 9.52 1.59
N LEU A 157 18.21 9.64 1.77
CA LEU A 157 17.41 8.53 2.29
C LEU A 157 16.88 7.74 1.10
N THR A 158 17.46 6.56 0.84
CA THR A 158 17.16 5.76 -0.37
C THR A 158 16.17 4.63 -0.12
N ASP A 159 16.15 4.08 1.09
CA ASP A 159 15.27 2.98 1.46
C ASP A 159 13.79 3.41 1.38
N ARG A 160 13.03 2.82 0.46
CA ARG A 160 11.63 3.21 0.20
C ARG A 160 10.72 2.99 1.41
N GLU A 161 10.90 1.90 2.15
CA GLU A 161 10.12 1.58 3.34
C GLU A 161 10.31 2.68 4.41
N VAL A 162 11.57 3.05 4.68
CA VAL A 162 11.90 4.11 5.64
C VAL A 162 11.41 5.47 5.15
N ARG A 163 11.49 5.77 3.85
CA ARG A 163 10.97 7.03 3.27
C ARG A 163 9.47 7.19 3.48
N TYR A 164 8.69 6.14 3.22
CA TYR A 164 7.23 6.17 3.40
C TYR A 164 6.85 6.31 4.86
N ARG A 165 7.54 5.57 5.73
CA ARG A 165 7.27 5.56 7.17
C ARG A 165 7.69 6.85 7.86
N GLN A 166 8.86 7.37 7.50
CA GLN A 166 9.43 8.60 8.05
C GLN A 166 9.39 9.72 7.01
N ARG A 167 8.21 9.99 6.45
CA ARG A 167 8.03 11.02 5.41
C ARG A 167 8.63 12.37 5.81
N TYR A 168 8.55 12.72 7.09
CA TYR A 168 9.16 13.96 7.60
C TYR A 168 10.68 14.01 7.42
N VAL A 169 11.40 12.87 7.46
CA VAL A 169 12.84 12.78 7.15
C VAL A 169 13.06 12.78 5.64
N ASP A 170 12.24 12.06 4.89
CA ASP A 170 12.28 12.02 3.42
C ASP A 170 12.16 13.44 2.83
N LEU A 171 11.19 14.24 3.30
CA LEU A 171 11.01 15.63 2.88
C LEU A 171 12.20 16.55 3.23
N ILE A 172 13.00 16.20 4.25
CA ILE A 172 14.23 16.93 4.62
C ILE A 172 15.41 16.51 3.73
N MET A 173 15.49 15.23 3.38
CA MET A 173 16.66 14.68 2.70
C MET A 173 16.53 14.71 1.17
N ASN A 174 15.31 14.68 0.65
CA ASN A 174 14.99 14.53 -0.76
C ASN A 174 14.06 15.69 -1.21
N PRO A 175 14.63 16.86 -1.61
CA PRO A 175 13.86 18.04 -1.98
C PRO A 175 12.83 17.81 -3.10
N GLU A 176 13.14 16.93 -4.05
CA GLU A 176 12.27 16.55 -5.16
C GLU A 176 10.94 15.94 -4.70
N VAL A 177 10.93 15.26 -3.54
CA VAL A 177 9.70 14.74 -2.94
C VAL A 177 8.78 15.89 -2.53
N ARG A 178 9.32 17.01 -2.03
CA ARG A 178 8.51 18.21 -1.74
C ARG A 178 7.87 18.76 -3.01
N ASP A 179 8.56 18.68 -4.15
CA ASP A 179 8.03 19.16 -5.42
C ASP A 179 6.86 18.31 -5.92
N VAL A 180 6.89 17.00 -5.73
CA VAL A 180 5.75 16.10 -6.00
C VAL A 180 4.52 16.54 -5.19
N PHE A 181 4.68 16.80 -3.88
CA PHE A 181 3.55 17.21 -3.04
C PHE A 181 3.08 18.65 -3.29
N ARG A 182 3.97 19.55 -3.71
CA ARG A 182 3.60 20.89 -4.22
C ARG A 182 2.74 20.76 -5.48
N LYS A 183 3.18 19.94 -6.44
CA LYS A 183 2.41 19.64 -7.67
C LYS A 183 1.07 19.00 -7.35
N ARG A 184 1.01 18.03 -6.42
CA ARG A 184 -0.26 17.46 -5.94
C ARG A 184 -1.25 18.54 -5.51
N SER A 185 -0.81 19.47 -4.66
CA SER A 185 -1.63 20.59 -4.19
C SER A 185 -2.08 21.50 -5.34
N GLN A 186 -1.18 21.80 -6.28
CA GLN A 186 -1.47 22.59 -7.47
C GLN A 186 -2.50 21.91 -8.39
N ILE A 187 -2.35 20.61 -8.64
CA ILE A 187 -3.27 19.79 -9.44
C ILE A 187 -4.66 19.82 -8.81
N ILE A 188 -4.81 19.48 -7.53
CA ILE A 188 -6.12 19.48 -6.85
C ILE A 188 -6.77 20.88 -6.89
N SER A 189 -5.97 21.93 -6.65
CA SER A 189 -6.48 23.31 -6.72
C SER A 189 -6.91 23.71 -8.13
N LEU A 190 -6.20 23.24 -9.15
CA LEU A 190 -6.53 23.46 -10.55
C LEU A 190 -7.82 22.72 -10.94
N ILE A 191 -7.98 21.47 -10.51
CA ILE A 191 -9.20 20.69 -10.75
C ILE A 191 -10.41 21.46 -10.23
N ARG A 192 -10.38 21.96 -8.98
CA ARG A 192 -11.48 22.77 -8.43
C ARG A 192 -11.81 23.97 -9.30
N ARG A 193 -10.81 24.80 -9.63
CA ARG A 193 -10.99 25.98 -10.48
C ARG A 193 -11.53 25.62 -11.87
N PHE A 194 -11.07 24.52 -12.44
CA PHE A 194 -11.55 24.04 -13.74
C PHE A 194 -13.02 23.64 -13.66
N MET A 195 -13.41 22.84 -12.66
CA MET A 195 -14.79 22.40 -12.45
C MET A 195 -15.73 23.57 -12.20
N GLU A 196 -15.34 24.52 -11.34
CA GLU A 196 -16.08 25.76 -11.10
C GLU A 196 -16.26 26.58 -12.38
N ALA A 197 -15.20 26.70 -13.21
CA ALA A 197 -15.29 27.39 -14.49
C ALA A 197 -16.21 26.67 -15.51
N GLN A 198 -16.37 25.35 -15.39
CA GLN A 198 -17.35 24.56 -16.14
C GLN A 198 -18.77 24.61 -15.53
N GLY A 199 -18.97 25.36 -14.44
CA GLY A 199 -20.26 25.55 -13.79
C GLY A 199 -20.67 24.40 -12.86
N TYR A 200 -19.74 23.54 -12.44
CA TYR A 200 -20.01 22.53 -11.42
C TYR A 200 -19.91 23.15 -10.03
N MET A 201 -20.82 22.73 -9.14
CA MET A 201 -20.82 23.11 -7.73
C MET A 201 -20.10 22.04 -6.89
N GLU A 202 -19.08 22.43 -6.12
CA GLU A 202 -18.45 21.52 -5.15
C GLU A 202 -19.42 21.27 -3.99
N VAL A 203 -19.57 20.01 -3.59
CA VAL A 203 -20.45 19.58 -2.48
C VAL A 203 -19.72 18.58 -1.58
N GLU A 204 -20.27 18.35 -0.38
CA GLU A 204 -19.78 17.33 0.54
C GLU A 204 -20.93 16.38 0.90
N THR A 205 -20.72 15.08 0.68
CA THR A 205 -21.68 14.02 1.00
C THR A 205 -21.18 13.15 2.17
N PRO A 206 -22.06 12.38 2.84
CA PRO A 206 -21.67 11.58 4.00
C PRO A 206 -20.51 10.61 3.69
N MET A 207 -19.54 10.51 4.61
CA MET A 207 -18.46 9.50 4.56
C MET A 207 -18.81 8.21 5.31
N MET A 208 -19.81 8.27 6.21
CA MET A 208 -20.35 7.11 6.92
C MET A 208 -21.73 6.79 6.36
N HIS A 209 -21.88 5.61 5.77
CA HIS A 209 -23.12 5.15 5.14
C HIS A 209 -23.79 4.07 5.98
N ALA A 210 -25.12 4.09 5.94
CA ALA A 210 -25.97 3.09 6.57
C ALA A 210 -26.03 1.77 5.79
N ILE A 211 -25.82 1.84 4.48
CA ILE A 211 -25.96 0.78 3.49
C ILE A 211 -24.80 0.94 2.51
N LEU A 212 -24.28 -0.18 2.02
CA LEU A 212 -23.21 -0.22 1.01
C LEU A 212 -23.77 0.01 -0.39
N GLY A 213 -23.17 0.91 -1.15
CA GLY A 213 -23.52 1.12 -2.55
C GLY A 213 -22.63 2.14 -3.26
N GLY A 214 -22.82 2.24 -4.58
CA GLY A 214 -22.10 3.16 -5.46
C GLY A 214 -20.80 2.59 -6.05
N ALA A 215 -20.31 1.45 -5.57
CA ALA A 215 -19.22 0.69 -6.18
C ALA A 215 -19.29 -0.78 -5.72
N ASN A 216 -18.61 -1.67 -6.45
CA ASN A 216 -18.34 -3.03 -6.00
C ASN A 216 -16.97 -3.02 -5.32
N ALA A 217 -16.97 -3.07 -3.99
CA ALA A 217 -15.77 -3.01 -3.17
C ALA A 217 -16.08 -3.46 -1.75
N LYS A 218 -15.12 -4.08 -1.09
CA LYS A 218 -15.25 -4.43 0.33
C LYS A 218 -15.13 -3.17 1.19
N PRO A 219 -16.08 -2.89 2.11
CA PRO A 219 -16.03 -1.69 2.94
C PRO A 219 -15.21 -1.88 4.23
N PHE A 220 -14.83 -0.75 4.84
CA PHE A 220 -14.53 -0.73 6.27
C PHE A 220 -15.83 -0.62 7.08
N VAL A 221 -15.98 -1.48 8.08
CA VAL A 221 -17.13 -1.47 9.00
C VAL A 221 -16.73 -0.76 10.29
N THR A 222 -17.63 0.06 10.82
CA THR A 222 -17.49 0.72 12.11
C THR A 222 -18.82 0.69 12.87
N HIS A 223 -18.81 1.04 14.15
CA HIS A 223 -19.98 0.98 15.01
C HIS A 223 -20.35 2.36 15.55
N PHE A 224 -21.59 2.80 15.31
CA PHE A 224 -22.09 4.06 15.84
C PHE A 224 -22.79 3.82 17.19
N ASN A 225 -22.04 4.00 18.29
CA ASN A 225 -22.51 3.70 19.66
C ASN A 225 -23.86 4.35 20.05
N ALA A 226 -24.12 5.59 19.64
CA ALA A 226 -25.36 6.27 20.04
C ALA A 226 -26.61 5.72 19.34
N LEU A 227 -26.44 5.12 18.16
CA LEU A 227 -27.51 4.46 17.41
C LEU A 227 -27.50 2.94 17.59
N ASP A 228 -26.47 2.40 18.26
CA ASP A 228 -26.25 0.98 18.51
C ASP A 228 -26.37 0.13 17.23
N ARG A 229 -25.66 0.56 16.18
CA ARG A 229 -25.68 -0.09 14.87
C ARG A 229 -24.42 0.17 14.07
N ASP A 230 -24.16 -0.74 13.15
CA ASP A 230 -23.03 -0.65 12.25
C ASP A 230 -23.26 0.38 11.15
N PHE A 231 -22.15 0.98 10.75
CA PHE A 231 -22.00 1.92 9.65
C PHE A 231 -20.79 1.52 8.83
N TYR A 232 -20.75 1.99 7.59
CA TYR A 232 -19.69 1.67 6.65
C TYR A 232 -19.00 2.96 6.22
N LEU A 233 -17.67 2.94 6.11
CA LEU A 233 -17.00 4.02 5.40
C LEU A 233 -17.33 3.90 3.91
N ARG A 234 -17.59 5.04 3.27
CA ARG A 234 -18.01 5.07 1.86
C ARG A 234 -16.94 4.51 0.93
N ILE A 235 -17.39 3.74 -0.07
CA ILE A 235 -16.57 3.17 -1.15
C ILE A 235 -16.65 3.99 -2.45
N ALA A 236 -17.67 4.86 -2.54
CA ALA A 236 -17.96 5.80 -3.62
C ALA A 236 -18.84 6.96 -3.11
N THR A 237 -18.91 8.06 -3.85
CA THR A 237 -19.82 9.20 -3.59
C THR A 237 -21.08 9.20 -4.47
N GLU A 238 -21.21 8.19 -5.34
CA GLU A 238 -22.16 8.17 -6.44
C GLU A 238 -23.62 8.34 -6.01
N LEU A 239 -24.11 7.48 -5.10
CA LEU A 239 -25.53 7.46 -4.76
C LEU A 239 -25.98 8.77 -4.07
N PRO A 240 -25.22 9.36 -3.13
CA PRO A 240 -25.52 10.69 -2.62
C PRO A 240 -25.50 11.79 -3.69
N LEU A 241 -24.51 11.80 -4.59
CA LEU A 241 -24.42 12.84 -5.63
C LEU A 241 -25.59 12.76 -6.63
N LYS A 242 -26.03 11.56 -7.00
CA LYS A 242 -27.24 11.38 -7.82
C LYS A 242 -28.51 11.86 -7.14
N ARG A 243 -28.63 11.72 -5.81
CA ARG A 243 -29.75 12.33 -5.06
C ARG A 243 -29.77 13.85 -5.18
N LEU A 244 -28.60 14.49 -5.32
CA LEU A 244 -28.54 15.95 -5.59
C LEU A 244 -29.02 16.29 -7.00
N ILE A 245 -28.70 15.45 -7.99
CA ILE A 245 -29.24 15.59 -9.36
C ILE A 245 -30.78 15.48 -9.35
N VAL A 246 -31.34 14.48 -8.65
CA VAL A 246 -32.80 14.39 -8.39
C VAL A 246 -33.33 15.65 -7.71
N GLY A 247 -32.59 16.20 -6.76
CA GLY A 247 -32.90 17.45 -6.07
C GLY A 247 -32.85 18.71 -6.93
N GLY A 248 -32.48 18.61 -8.22
CA GLY A 248 -32.41 19.72 -9.15
C GLY A 248 -31.07 20.45 -9.18
N MET A 249 -30.03 19.92 -8.55
CA MET A 249 -28.66 20.45 -8.67
C MET A 249 -28.04 19.92 -9.96
N GLU A 250 -28.09 20.70 -11.04
CA GLU A 250 -27.75 20.20 -12.38
C GLU A 250 -26.29 19.79 -12.57
N ARG A 251 -25.33 20.41 -11.87
CA ARG A 251 -23.90 20.10 -12.01
C ARG A 251 -23.25 20.09 -10.64
N VAL A 252 -22.85 18.92 -10.17
CA VAL A 252 -22.22 18.74 -8.86
C VAL A 252 -20.94 17.94 -9.01
N PHE A 253 -19.96 18.23 -8.16
CA PHE A 253 -18.78 17.38 -8.01
C PHE A 253 -18.33 17.34 -6.56
N GLU A 254 -17.65 16.28 -6.18
CA GLU A 254 -17.00 16.16 -4.88
C GLU A 254 -15.58 15.64 -5.07
N ILE A 255 -14.59 16.34 -4.50
CA ILE A 255 -13.24 15.80 -4.29
C ILE A 255 -13.16 15.31 -2.86
N GLY A 256 -13.11 14.00 -2.68
CA GLY A 256 -13.24 13.39 -1.37
C GLY A 256 -12.47 12.08 -1.21
N ARG A 257 -12.33 11.66 0.05
CA ARG A 257 -11.72 10.37 0.39
C ARG A 257 -12.72 9.24 0.16
N GLN A 258 -12.28 8.15 -0.45
CA GLN A 258 -12.97 6.85 -0.48
C GLN A 258 -12.16 5.85 0.33
N PHE A 259 -12.85 4.82 0.84
CA PHE A 259 -12.27 3.81 1.70
C PHE A 259 -12.66 2.43 1.19
N ARG A 260 -11.68 1.64 0.74
CA ARG A 260 -11.88 0.27 0.27
C ARG A 260 -10.98 -0.67 1.05
N ASN A 261 -11.57 -1.67 1.68
CA ASN A 261 -10.90 -2.64 2.53
C ASN A 261 -10.33 -3.78 1.68
N GLU A 262 -9.37 -3.41 0.84
CA GLU A 262 -8.74 -4.24 -0.19
C GLU A 262 -7.22 -4.28 0.01
N GLY A 263 -6.55 -5.11 -0.76
CA GLY A 263 -5.09 -5.20 -0.78
C GLY A 263 -4.42 -3.87 -1.16
N MET A 264 -3.13 -3.74 -0.82
CA MET A 264 -2.30 -2.61 -1.23
C MET A 264 -1.32 -3.05 -2.31
N ASP A 265 -1.20 -2.28 -3.37
CA ASP A 265 -0.22 -2.50 -4.43
C ASP A 265 0.41 -1.17 -4.91
N LEU A 266 0.97 -1.17 -6.13
CA LEU A 266 1.58 0.02 -6.71
C LEU A 266 0.58 1.14 -7.01
N THR A 267 -0.70 0.83 -7.16
CA THR A 267 -1.77 1.74 -7.57
C THR A 267 -2.95 1.82 -6.59
N HIS A 268 -3.01 0.91 -5.62
CA HIS A 268 -4.08 0.82 -4.62
C HIS A 268 -3.58 1.14 -3.19
N ASN A 269 -4.33 1.99 -2.51
CA ASN A 269 -4.19 2.30 -1.09
C ASN A 269 -5.59 2.27 -0.45
N PRO A 270 -5.77 1.77 0.80
CA PRO A 270 -7.09 1.49 1.34
C PRO A 270 -7.94 2.75 1.55
N GLU A 271 -7.27 3.90 1.65
CA GLU A 271 -7.91 5.22 1.63
C GLU A 271 -7.31 6.09 0.52
N PHE A 272 -8.12 6.54 -0.44
CA PHE A 272 -7.64 7.27 -1.61
C PHE A 272 -8.57 8.41 -2.03
N THR A 273 -8.00 9.43 -2.65
CA THR A 273 -8.74 10.61 -3.11
C THR A 273 -9.30 10.36 -4.49
N SER A 274 -10.61 10.55 -4.63
CA SER A 274 -11.31 10.55 -5.92
C SER A 274 -11.99 11.89 -6.15
N MET A 275 -12.26 12.22 -7.41
CA MET A 275 -13.28 13.20 -7.76
C MET A 275 -14.41 12.48 -8.48
N GLU A 276 -15.64 12.62 -8.00
CA GLU A 276 -16.82 12.24 -8.77
C GLU A 276 -17.61 13.48 -9.18
N ALA A 277 -18.11 13.49 -10.41
CA ALA A 277 -18.84 14.61 -10.98
C ALA A 277 -20.06 14.13 -11.77
N TYR A 278 -21.19 14.83 -11.63
CA TYR A 278 -22.46 14.52 -12.28
C TYR A 278 -23.03 15.76 -12.95
N CYS A 279 -23.53 15.60 -14.17
CA CYS A 279 -24.08 16.68 -14.99
C CYS A 279 -25.41 16.26 -15.61
N ALA A 280 -26.50 16.88 -15.17
CA ALA A 280 -27.82 16.74 -15.75
C ALA A 280 -27.85 17.23 -17.21
N TYR A 281 -28.68 16.56 -18.01
CA TYR A 281 -28.84 16.76 -19.45
C TYR A 281 -27.56 16.54 -20.27
N SER A 282 -26.59 15.83 -19.71
CA SER A 282 -25.37 15.37 -20.37
C SER A 282 -25.41 13.86 -20.60
N ASP A 283 -24.40 13.37 -21.32
CA ASP A 283 -24.15 11.97 -21.67
C ASP A 283 -22.64 11.67 -21.59
N LEU A 284 -22.23 10.49 -22.07
CA LEU A 284 -20.82 10.12 -22.21
C LEU A 284 -19.99 11.11 -23.01
N GLU A 285 -20.52 11.66 -24.11
CA GLU A 285 -19.77 12.62 -24.94
C GLU A 285 -19.47 13.90 -24.16
N GLY A 286 -20.37 14.31 -23.28
CA GLY A 286 -20.10 15.36 -22.29
C GLY A 286 -18.97 15.00 -21.34
N MET A 287 -18.94 13.77 -20.81
CA MET A 287 -17.89 13.32 -19.90
C MET A 287 -16.53 13.16 -20.60
N LYS A 288 -16.50 12.77 -21.88
CA LYS A 288 -15.28 12.74 -22.71
C LYS A 288 -14.71 14.15 -22.87
N ARG A 289 -15.54 15.14 -23.23
CA ARG A 289 -15.11 16.55 -23.35
C ARG A 289 -14.58 17.11 -22.03
N LEU A 290 -15.22 16.76 -20.91
CA LEU A 290 -14.76 17.16 -19.58
C LEU A 290 -13.37 16.58 -19.29
N SER A 291 -13.16 15.28 -19.49
CA SER A 291 -11.88 14.58 -19.29
C SER A 291 -10.78 15.15 -20.17
N GLU A 292 -11.03 15.33 -21.47
CA GLU A 292 -10.07 15.94 -22.39
C GLU A 292 -9.63 17.33 -21.92
N GLY A 293 -10.60 18.18 -21.56
CA GLY A 293 -10.32 19.53 -21.08
C GLY A 293 -9.51 19.54 -19.78
N LEU A 294 -9.88 18.67 -18.84
CA LEU A 294 -9.27 18.60 -17.51
C LEU A 294 -7.80 18.15 -17.58
N PHE A 295 -7.52 17.03 -18.26
CA PHE A 295 -6.15 16.51 -18.35
C PHE A 295 -5.23 17.45 -19.13
N LYS A 296 -5.71 18.04 -20.23
CA LYS A 296 -4.92 19.02 -20.99
C LYS A 296 -4.67 20.28 -20.17
N ALA A 297 -5.64 20.75 -19.38
CA ALA A 297 -5.42 21.86 -18.46
C ALA A 297 -4.32 21.56 -17.44
N ILE A 298 -4.32 20.35 -16.87
CA ILE A 298 -3.25 19.94 -15.93
C ILE A 298 -1.89 19.86 -16.64
N ALA A 299 -1.82 19.27 -17.83
CA ALA A 299 -0.58 19.18 -18.63
C ALA A 299 0.01 20.59 -18.90
N ARG A 300 -0.84 21.56 -19.26
CA ARG A 300 -0.37 22.94 -19.51
C ARG A 300 0.06 23.66 -18.23
N GLU A 301 -0.80 23.70 -17.22
CA GLU A 301 -0.61 24.54 -16.04
C GLU A 301 0.40 23.97 -15.04
N VAL A 302 0.53 22.64 -14.97
CA VAL A 302 1.41 21.97 -13.98
C VAL A 302 2.67 21.40 -14.63
N CYS A 303 2.56 20.84 -15.84
CA CYS A 303 3.70 20.28 -16.56
C CYS A 303 4.36 21.28 -17.53
N GLY A 304 3.74 22.45 -17.75
CA GLY A 304 4.29 23.51 -18.60
C GLY A 304 4.19 23.21 -20.09
N CYS A 305 3.29 22.32 -20.52
CA CYS A 305 3.07 22.03 -21.94
C CYS A 305 2.48 23.26 -22.66
N GLU A 306 2.83 23.42 -23.93
CA GLU A 306 2.19 24.41 -24.81
C GLU A 306 0.81 23.93 -25.27
N GLU A 307 -0.11 24.85 -25.52
CA GLU A 307 -1.43 24.52 -26.04
C GLU A 307 -1.33 23.81 -27.40
N GLY A 308 -2.03 22.68 -27.52
CA GLY A 308 -1.98 21.82 -28.70
C GLY A 308 -0.75 20.92 -28.78
N HIS A 309 0.13 20.95 -27.79
CA HIS A 309 1.32 20.11 -27.67
C HIS A 309 1.43 19.51 -26.26
N GLU A 310 0.29 19.08 -25.70
CA GLU A 310 0.20 18.44 -24.39
C GLU A 310 0.85 17.03 -24.41
N ALA A 311 2.16 16.98 -24.23
CA ALA A 311 2.91 15.73 -24.15
C ALA A 311 3.76 15.67 -22.87
N ILE A 312 3.69 14.55 -22.17
CA ILE A 312 4.49 14.27 -20.97
C ILE A 312 5.30 12.99 -21.15
N THR A 313 6.24 12.76 -20.21
CA THR A 313 6.92 11.48 -20.06
C THR A 313 6.45 10.84 -18.77
N PHE A 314 6.07 9.57 -18.83
CA PHE A 314 5.72 8.75 -17.68
C PHE A 314 6.50 7.44 -17.77
N GLN A 315 7.35 7.17 -16.79
CA GLN A 315 8.15 5.95 -16.67
C GLN A 315 8.95 5.61 -17.94
N GLY A 316 9.47 6.65 -18.59
CA GLY A 316 10.25 6.53 -19.84
C GLY A 316 9.40 6.43 -21.12
N GLN A 317 8.08 6.35 -21.01
CA GLN A 317 7.15 6.36 -22.14
C GLN A 317 6.65 7.78 -22.42
N LYS A 318 6.65 8.18 -23.70
CA LYS A 318 6.05 9.45 -24.12
C LYS A 318 4.54 9.27 -24.26
N ILE A 319 3.78 10.14 -23.61
CA ILE A 319 2.31 10.17 -23.66
C ILE A 319 1.90 11.47 -24.36
N ASP A 320 1.16 11.34 -25.46
CA ASP A 320 0.61 12.46 -26.21
C ASP A 320 -0.88 12.62 -25.92
N MET A 321 -1.25 13.74 -25.31
CA MET A 321 -2.63 14.10 -24.95
C MET A 321 -3.20 15.22 -25.84
N SER A 322 -2.47 15.64 -26.87
CA SER A 322 -2.91 16.68 -27.81
C SER A 322 -4.09 16.22 -28.67
N GLY A 323 -4.82 17.16 -29.28
CA GLY A 323 -5.94 16.84 -30.16
C GLY A 323 -7.12 16.18 -29.45
N THR A 324 -7.87 15.32 -30.12
CA THR A 324 -8.99 14.55 -29.54
C THR A 324 -8.56 13.11 -29.31
N TRP A 325 -9.14 12.45 -28.31
CA TRP A 325 -8.75 11.08 -27.96
C TRP A 325 -9.63 10.04 -28.63
N ALA A 326 -9.05 8.87 -28.91
CA ALA A 326 -9.78 7.79 -29.58
C ALA A 326 -10.85 7.20 -28.64
N SER A 327 -12.02 6.90 -29.18
CA SER A 327 -13.00 6.02 -28.54
C SER A 327 -12.91 4.64 -29.18
N ARG A 328 -12.61 3.61 -28.40
CA ARG A 328 -12.37 2.25 -28.90
C ARG A 328 -13.25 1.25 -28.14
N PRO A 329 -14.06 0.42 -28.82
CA PRO A 329 -14.78 -0.65 -28.15
C PRO A 329 -13.83 -1.63 -27.46
N LEU A 330 -14.20 -2.07 -26.25
CA LEU A 330 -13.44 -3.06 -25.49
C LEU A 330 -13.16 -4.33 -26.33
N SER A 331 -14.19 -4.80 -27.06
CA SER A 331 -14.08 -5.99 -27.89
C SER A 331 -13.10 -5.84 -29.06
N GLU A 332 -12.93 -4.63 -29.60
CA GLU A 332 -11.94 -4.33 -30.65
C GLU A 332 -10.52 -4.54 -30.12
N ILE A 333 -10.25 -4.01 -28.92
CA ILE A 333 -8.93 -4.13 -28.28
C ILE A 333 -8.63 -5.59 -27.92
N ALA A 334 -9.61 -6.31 -27.36
CA ALA A 334 -9.49 -7.74 -27.08
C ALA A 334 -9.22 -8.54 -28.37
N SER A 335 -9.93 -8.22 -29.46
CA SER A 335 -9.75 -8.86 -30.77
C SER A 335 -8.33 -8.69 -31.30
N GLU A 336 -7.76 -7.49 -31.20
CA GLU A 336 -6.39 -7.20 -31.63
C GLU A 336 -5.35 -7.99 -30.84
N CYS A 337 -5.56 -8.13 -29.52
CA CYS A 337 -4.63 -8.84 -28.64
C CYS A 337 -4.65 -10.35 -28.88
N VAL A 338 -5.83 -10.93 -29.14
CA VAL A 338 -6.00 -12.35 -29.42
C VAL A 338 -5.64 -12.69 -30.87
N GLY A 339 -5.81 -11.74 -31.80
CA GLY A 339 -5.53 -11.90 -33.23
C GLY A 339 -6.70 -12.45 -34.05
N GLU A 340 -7.93 -12.40 -33.51
CA GLU A 340 -9.17 -12.76 -34.21
C GLU A 340 -10.33 -11.87 -33.76
N GLU A 341 -11.40 -11.79 -34.56
CA GLU A 341 -12.56 -10.95 -34.25
C GLU A 341 -13.40 -11.56 -33.12
N LEU A 342 -13.51 -10.81 -32.02
CA LEU A 342 -14.30 -11.15 -30.84
C LEU A 342 -15.46 -10.16 -30.69
N THR A 343 -16.66 -10.68 -30.45
CA THR A 343 -17.88 -9.90 -30.27
C THR A 343 -18.79 -10.56 -29.23
N MET A 344 -19.87 -9.89 -28.84
CA MET A 344 -20.91 -10.49 -27.98
C MET A 344 -21.59 -11.72 -28.59
N ASP A 345 -21.41 -11.98 -29.89
CA ASP A 345 -21.93 -13.17 -30.58
C ASP A 345 -20.89 -14.31 -30.67
N THR A 346 -19.67 -14.08 -30.21
CA THR A 346 -18.65 -15.14 -30.14
C THR A 346 -19.12 -16.23 -29.17
N PRO A 347 -19.07 -17.53 -29.55
CA PRO A 347 -19.52 -18.61 -28.69
C PRO A 347 -18.81 -18.61 -27.34
N ILE A 348 -19.58 -18.77 -26.24
CA ILE A 348 -19.05 -18.75 -24.87
C ILE A 348 -17.92 -19.77 -24.68
N GLU A 349 -18.09 -20.99 -25.19
CA GLU A 349 -17.05 -22.03 -25.10
C GLU A 349 -15.75 -21.60 -25.79
N HIS A 350 -15.84 -20.90 -26.94
CA HIS A 350 -14.67 -20.38 -27.63
C HIS A 350 -13.99 -19.27 -26.82
N LEU A 351 -14.76 -18.37 -26.20
CA LEU A 351 -14.23 -17.35 -25.30
C LEU A 351 -13.53 -17.98 -24.07
N ARG A 352 -14.10 -19.07 -23.51
CA ARG A 352 -13.47 -19.83 -22.42
C ARG A 352 -12.13 -20.44 -22.85
N GLU A 353 -12.10 -21.10 -24.00
CA GLU A 353 -10.85 -21.65 -24.57
C GLU A 353 -9.78 -20.56 -24.75
N LEU A 354 -10.18 -19.36 -25.18
CA LEU A 354 -9.28 -18.21 -25.30
C LEU A 354 -8.77 -17.70 -23.95
N CYS A 355 -9.65 -17.59 -22.94
CA CYS A 355 -9.25 -17.23 -21.59
C CYS A 355 -8.20 -18.22 -21.06
N GLU A 356 -8.50 -19.52 -21.09
CA GLU A 356 -7.62 -20.58 -20.61
C GLU A 356 -6.27 -20.58 -21.34
N LYS A 357 -6.28 -20.39 -22.66
CA LYS A 357 -5.06 -20.31 -23.49
C LYS A 357 -4.17 -19.13 -23.08
N ASN A 358 -4.75 -18.06 -22.55
CA ASN A 358 -4.03 -16.87 -22.10
C ASN A 358 -3.76 -16.86 -20.59
N GLY A 359 -4.06 -17.96 -19.88
CA GLY A 359 -3.81 -18.10 -18.44
C GLY A 359 -4.86 -17.42 -17.55
N ILE A 360 -6.03 -17.09 -18.10
CA ILE A 360 -7.18 -16.55 -17.40
C ILE A 360 -8.08 -17.72 -17.01
N GLU A 361 -8.49 -17.83 -15.75
CA GLU A 361 -9.33 -18.93 -15.26
C GLU A 361 -10.82 -18.56 -15.33
N PRO A 362 -11.59 -19.08 -16.31
CA PRO A 362 -12.97 -18.63 -16.50
C PRO A 362 -13.93 -19.31 -15.52
N GLN A 363 -14.73 -18.54 -14.80
CA GLN A 363 -15.71 -19.09 -13.86
C GLN A 363 -16.95 -19.67 -14.57
N PRO A 364 -17.60 -20.74 -14.07
CA PRO A 364 -18.74 -21.39 -14.73
C PRO A 364 -19.94 -20.47 -14.98
N ASN A 365 -20.14 -19.46 -14.14
CA ASN A 365 -21.24 -18.50 -14.23
C ASN A 365 -20.96 -17.32 -15.19
N TRP A 366 -19.75 -17.18 -15.73
CA TRP A 366 -19.42 -16.09 -16.65
C TRP A 366 -20.10 -16.27 -18.01
N GLY A 367 -20.79 -15.20 -18.44
CA GLY A 367 -21.33 -15.08 -19.79
C GLY A 367 -20.28 -14.57 -20.78
N ALA A 368 -20.72 -14.34 -22.02
CA ALA A 368 -19.85 -13.81 -23.07
C ALA A 368 -19.29 -12.43 -22.71
N GLY A 369 -20.08 -11.60 -22.01
CA GLY A 369 -19.66 -10.27 -21.60
C GLY A 369 -18.50 -10.30 -20.61
N LYS A 370 -18.64 -11.06 -19.52
CA LYS A 370 -17.56 -11.18 -18.53
C LYS A 370 -16.30 -11.78 -19.14
N LEU A 371 -16.41 -12.81 -19.98
CA LEU A 371 -15.24 -13.42 -20.63
C LEU A 371 -14.50 -12.45 -21.57
N LEU A 372 -15.23 -11.65 -22.36
CA LEU A 372 -14.63 -10.60 -23.20
C LEU A 372 -13.94 -9.53 -22.38
N PHE A 373 -14.57 -9.11 -21.27
CA PHE A 373 -13.99 -8.16 -20.34
C PHE A 373 -12.65 -8.67 -19.80
N GLU A 374 -12.58 -9.90 -19.31
CA GLU A 374 -11.35 -10.49 -18.76
C GLU A 374 -10.23 -10.59 -19.80
N LEU A 375 -10.55 -10.96 -21.04
CA LEU A 375 -9.58 -10.94 -22.14
C LEU A 375 -9.02 -9.54 -22.40
N TYR A 376 -9.87 -8.51 -22.36
CA TYR A 376 -9.42 -7.12 -22.48
C TYR A 376 -8.60 -6.68 -21.26
N ASP A 377 -9.05 -6.98 -20.05
CA ASP A 377 -8.43 -6.53 -18.80
C ASP A 377 -6.99 -7.05 -18.70
N GLU A 378 -6.82 -8.36 -18.91
CA GLU A 378 -5.54 -9.03 -18.78
C GLU A 378 -4.59 -8.79 -19.96
N LEU A 379 -5.10 -8.64 -21.18
CA LEU A 379 -4.28 -8.56 -22.39
C LEU A 379 -4.25 -7.17 -23.01
N GLY A 380 -5.39 -6.48 -23.02
CA GLY A 380 -5.66 -5.27 -23.77
C GLY A 380 -5.23 -3.99 -23.08
N GLU A 381 -5.57 -3.79 -21.79
CA GLU A 381 -5.36 -2.52 -21.09
C GLU A 381 -3.91 -2.03 -21.21
N LYS A 382 -2.95 -2.91 -20.89
CA LYS A 382 -1.49 -2.64 -20.96
C LYS A 382 -0.95 -2.25 -22.34
N THR A 383 -1.70 -2.46 -23.42
CA THR A 383 -1.28 -2.09 -24.78
C THR A 383 -1.53 -0.62 -25.09
N ILE A 384 -2.38 0.05 -24.30
CA ILE A 384 -2.81 1.43 -24.53
C ILE A 384 -1.76 2.40 -23.99
N VAL A 385 -1.24 3.27 -24.87
CA VAL A 385 -0.20 4.25 -24.52
C VAL A 385 -0.78 5.64 -24.31
N ASN A 386 -1.38 6.19 -25.36
CA ASN A 386 -1.98 7.52 -25.34
C ASN A 386 -3.40 7.45 -24.77
N PRO A 387 -3.95 8.57 -24.27
CA PRO A 387 -5.30 8.61 -23.74
C PRO A 387 -6.31 8.02 -24.72
N THR A 388 -7.04 7.03 -24.25
CA THR A 388 -8.04 6.30 -25.02
C THR A 388 -9.26 6.11 -24.14
N PHE A 389 -10.43 6.48 -24.66
CA PHE A 389 -11.71 6.11 -24.08
C PHE A 389 -12.04 4.69 -24.52
N VAL A 390 -11.81 3.71 -23.66
CA VAL A 390 -12.29 2.35 -23.89
C VAL A 390 -13.79 2.36 -23.63
N CYS A 391 -14.60 1.95 -24.58
CA CYS A 391 -16.06 2.07 -24.54
C CYS A 391 -16.74 0.71 -24.73
N ASP A 392 -18.08 0.71 -24.67
CA ASP A 392 -18.93 -0.44 -24.98
C ASP A 392 -18.68 -1.64 -24.05
N TYR A 393 -18.62 -1.34 -22.75
CA TYR A 393 -18.48 -2.38 -21.72
C TYR A 393 -19.72 -3.27 -21.67
N PRO A 394 -19.55 -4.59 -21.51
CA PRO A 394 -20.66 -5.50 -21.32
C PRO A 394 -21.51 -5.16 -20.09
N GLU A 395 -22.80 -5.46 -20.16
CA GLU A 395 -23.74 -5.20 -19.07
C GLU A 395 -23.46 -6.04 -17.82
N GLU A 396 -22.95 -7.26 -18.01
CA GLU A 396 -22.53 -8.20 -16.94
C GLU A 396 -21.54 -7.57 -15.94
N VAL A 397 -20.77 -6.55 -16.35
CA VAL A 397 -19.76 -5.87 -15.52
C VAL A 397 -20.09 -4.41 -15.20
N SER A 398 -21.33 -3.97 -15.51
CA SER A 398 -21.71 -2.55 -15.50
C SER A 398 -23.07 -2.31 -14.81
N PRO A 399 -23.22 -2.64 -13.51
CA PRO A 399 -24.52 -2.69 -12.83
C PRO A 399 -25.23 -1.34 -12.72
N LEU A 400 -24.51 -0.22 -12.76
CA LEU A 400 -25.08 1.14 -12.62
C LEU A 400 -25.17 1.91 -13.96
N SER A 401 -24.69 1.31 -15.06
CA SER A 401 -24.60 1.98 -16.36
C SER A 401 -25.83 1.70 -17.21
N LYS A 402 -26.30 2.71 -17.95
CA LYS A 402 -27.43 2.54 -18.86
C LYS A 402 -27.06 1.58 -20.01
N ARG A 403 -27.99 0.69 -20.38
CA ARG A 403 -27.82 -0.19 -21.56
C ARG A 403 -27.86 0.63 -22.85
N LYS A 404 -27.09 0.22 -23.86
CA LYS A 404 -27.20 0.81 -25.20
C LYS A 404 -28.55 0.44 -25.82
N ALA A 405 -29.13 1.37 -26.59
CA ALA A 405 -30.41 1.12 -27.23
C ALA A 405 -30.29 0.12 -28.38
N GLU A 406 -29.15 0.10 -29.05
CA GLU A 406 -28.87 -0.72 -30.24
C GLU A 406 -28.51 -2.17 -29.89
N ASP A 407 -27.73 -2.38 -28.82
CA ASP A 407 -27.40 -3.70 -28.27
C ASP A 407 -27.47 -3.66 -26.73
N PRO A 408 -28.57 -4.14 -26.12
CA PRO A 408 -28.76 -4.13 -24.67
C PRO A 408 -27.76 -4.99 -23.87
N ARG A 409 -26.96 -5.82 -24.54
CA ARG A 409 -25.86 -6.58 -23.89
C ARG A 409 -24.67 -5.69 -23.55
N LEU A 410 -24.64 -4.48 -24.10
CA LEU A 410 -23.60 -3.47 -23.89
C LEU A 410 -24.17 -2.26 -23.14
N THR A 411 -23.27 -1.50 -22.53
CA THR A 411 -23.62 -0.29 -21.77
C THR A 411 -22.97 0.96 -22.34
N ASP A 412 -23.64 2.08 -22.11
CA ASP A 412 -23.14 3.42 -22.44
C ASP A 412 -22.18 3.87 -21.32
N ARG A 413 -21.03 3.20 -21.27
CA ARG A 413 -19.92 3.39 -20.33
C ARG A 413 -18.59 3.55 -21.07
N PHE A 414 -17.68 4.35 -20.50
CA PHE A 414 -16.27 4.31 -20.87
C PHE A 414 -15.34 4.29 -19.66
N GLU A 415 -14.14 3.77 -19.85
CA GLU A 415 -12.99 4.04 -18.99
C GLU A 415 -11.92 4.81 -19.76
N LEU A 416 -11.28 5.76 -19.09
CA LEU A 416 -10.14 6.50 -19.64
C LEU A 416 -8.86 5.77 -19.27
N VAL A 417 -8.22 5.16 -20.28
CA VAL A 417 -6.96 4.45 -20.11
C VAL A 417 -5.81 5.28 -20.68
N ILE A 418 -4.72 5.40 -19.91
CA ILE A 418 -3.49 6.09 -20.31
C ILE A 418 -2.30 5.25 -19.84
N ALA A 419 -1.33 4.97 -20.71
CA ALA A 419 -0.14 4.17 -20.36
C ALA A 419 -0.47 2.87 -19.60
N GLY A 420 -1.51 2.16 -20.04
CA GLY A 420 -1.91 0.87 -19.48
C GLY A 420 -2.57 0.92 -18.11
N HIS A 421 -3.13 2.08 -17.72
CA HIS A 421 -3.84 2.24 -16.46
C HIS A 421 -5.14 3.02 -16.63
N GLU A 422 -6.19 2.59 -15.93
CA GLU A 422 -7.44 3.31 -15.77
C GLU A 422 -7.29 4.58 -14.89
N TYR A 423 -7.75 5.73 -15.40
CA TYR A 423 -7.75 7.02 -14.70
C TYR A 423 -9.15 7.59 -14.42
N ALA A 424 -10.15 7.14 -15.17
CA ALA A 424 -11.52 7.55 -14.98
C ALA A 424 -12.50 6.47 -15.44
N ASN A 425 -13.66 6.40 -14.79
CA ASN A 425 -14.78 5.56 -15.18
C ASN A 425 -16.02 6.44 -15.30
N ALA A 426 -16.76 6.34 -16.39
CA ALA A 426 -17.86 7.22 -16.71
C ALA A 426 -19.01 6.49 -17.38
N PHE A 427 -20.24 6.94 -17.14
CA PHE A 427 -21.43 6.34 -17.71
C PHE A 427 -22.51 7.39 -17.98
N SER A 428 -23.35 7.09 -18.97
CA SER A 428 -24.69 7.67 -19.02
C SER A 428 -25.52 7.02 -17.92
N GLU A 429 -26.03 7.85 -17.02
CA GLU A 429 -26.56 7.40 -15.75
C GLU A 429 -27.85 6.59 -15.90
N LEU A 430 -27.94 5.46 -15.20
CA LEU A 430 -29.19 4.73 -15.07
C LEU A 430 -30.17 5.54 -14.21
N ASN A 431 -31.19 6.08 -14.85
CA ASN A 431 -32.21 6.91 -14.22
C ASN A 431 -33.62 6.28 -14.21
N ASP A 432 -33.75 5.03 -14.67
CA ASP A 432 -34.99 4.25 -14.58
C ASP A 432 -35.06 3.54 -13.22
N PRO A 433 -35.97 3.93 -12.31
CA PRO A 433 -36.07 3.33 -10.98
C PRO A 433 -36.48 1.85 -11.02
N VAL A 434 -37.20 1.41 -12.05
CA VAL A 434 -37.65 0.01 -12.16
C VAL A 434 -36.48 -0.88 -12.56
N ASP A 435 -35.68 -0.47 -13.54
CA ASP A 435 -34.44 -1.17 -13.92
C ASP A 435 -33.45 -1.18 -12.74
N GLN A 436 -33.21 -0.02 -12.12
CA GLN A 436 -32.29 0.07 -10.98
C GLN A 436 -32.68 -0.83 -9.80
N ALA A 437 -33.98 -0.93 -9.49
CA ALA A 437 -34.48 -1.83 -8.46
C ALA A 437 -34.25 -3.32 -8.83
N GLY A 438 -34.41 -3.68 -10.10
CA GLY A 438 -34.09 -5.01 -10.62
C GLY A 438 -32.61 -5.35 -10.43
N ARG A 439 -31.71 -4.44 -10.80
CA ARG A 439 -30.26 -4.65 -10.67
C ARG A 439 -29.79 -4.75 -9.23
N PHE A 440 -30.36 -3.97 -8.31
CA PHE A 440 -30.07 -4.16 -6.90
C PHE A 440 -30.57 -5.51 -6.36
N ALA A 441 -31.71 -6.02 -6.86
CA ALA A 441 -32.17 -7.35 -6.49
C ALA A 441 -31.20 -8.45 -6.99
N GLU A 442 -30.67 -8.30 -8.20
CA GLU A 442 -29.64 -9.18 -8.76
C GLU A 442 -28.34 -9.15 -7.93
N GLN A 443 -27.87 -7.95 -7.54
CA GLN A 443 -26.71 -7.78 -6.67
C GLN A 443 -26.90 -8.42 -5.29
N VAL A 444 -28.07 -8.26 -4.67
CA VAL A 444 -28.39 -8.93 -3.41
C VAL A 444 -28.42 -10.46 -3.57
N ALA A 445 -28.91 -10.96 -4.69
CA ALA A 445 -28.88 -12.40 -4.98
C ALA A 445 -27.45 -12.92 -5.15
N ALA A 446 -26.59 -12.18 -5.87
CA ALA A 446 -25.17 -12.49 -6.02
C ALA A 446 -24.44 -12.51 -4.67
N LYS A 447 -24.73 -11.53 -3.80
CA LYS A 447 -24.21 -11.49 -2.42
C LYS A 447 -24.58 -12.73 -1.62
N GLY A 448 -25.83 -13.20 -1.74
CA GLY A 448 -26.29 -14.44 -1.11
C GLY A 448 -25.59 -15.70 -1.64
N MET A 449 -24.94 -15.61 -2.79
CA MET A 449 -24.14 -16.69 -3.41
C MET A 449 -22.63 -16.55 -3.13
N GLY A 450 -22.22 -15.62 -2.26
CA GLY A 450 -20.82 -15.47 -1.83
C GLY A 450 -20.04 -14.32 -2.49
N ASP A 451 -20.69 -13.43 -3.24
CA ASP A 451 -20.06 -12.20 -3.73
C ASP A 451 -20.05 -11.13 -2.62
N ASP A 452 -18.94 -11.06 -1.87
CA ASP A 452 -18.76 -10.12 -0.76
C ASP A 452 -18.68 -8.65 -1.20
N GLU A 453 -18.45 -8.37 -2.49
CA GLU A 453 -18.31 -7.02 -3.06
C GLU A 453 -19.61 -6.48 -3.64
N ALA A 454 -20.62 -7.33 -3.83
CA ALA A 454 -21.91 -6.96 -4.37
C ALA A 454 -22.66 -5.93 -3.50
N MET A 455 -23.35 -5.00 -4.19
CA MET A 455 -24.04 -3.88 -3.55
C MET A 455 -25.24 -4.30 -2.70
N GLY A 456 -25.53 -3.51 -1.67
CA GLY A 456 -26.78 -3.64 -0.91
C GLY A 456 -27.96 -3.01 -1.64
N TYR A 457 -29.18 -3.43 -1.30
CA TYR A 457 -30.40 -2.78 -1.79
C TYR A 457 -30.63 -1.45 -1.05
N ASP A 458 -30.29 -0.33 -1.70
CA ASP A 458 -30.58 1.01 -1.17
C ASP A 458 -32.01 1.45 -1.57
N TYR A 459 -32.96 1.17 -0.67
CA TYR A 459 -34.37 1.55 -0.84
C TYR A 459 -34.55 3.06 -1.00
N ASP A 460 -33.79 3.87 -0.27
CA ASP A 460 -33.92 5.32 -0.32
C ASP A 460 -33.42 5.89 -1.64
N TYR A 461 -32.36 5.31 -2.21
CA TYR A 461 -31.87 5.69 -3.52
C TYR A 461 -32.88 5.37 -4.63
N VAL A 462 -33.48 4.16 -4.62
CA VAL A 462 -34.56 3.82 -5.56
C VAL A 462 -35.73 4.80 -5.42
N ARG A 463 -36.15 5.11 -4.17
CA ARG A 463 -37.17 6.12 -3.90
C ARG A 463 -36.79 7.49 -4.47
N ALA A 464 -35.52 7.90 -4.37
CA ALA A 464 -35.07 9.16 -4.97
C ALA A 464 -35.25 9.15 -6.50
N LEU A 465 -34.88 8.06 -7.17
CA LEU A 465 -35.09 7.91 -8.62
C LEU A 465 -36.58 7.93 -9.01
N GLU A 466 -37.48 7.42 -8.15
CA GLU A 466 -38.93 7.48 -8.36
C GLU A 466 -39.49 8.93 -8.36
N TYR A 467 -38.82 9.88 -7.71
CA TYR A 467 -39.14 11.31 -7.84
C TYR A 467 -38.70 11.92 -9.18
N GLY A 468 -37.88 11.19 -9.94
CA GLY A 468 -37.42 11.55 -11.28
C GLY A 468 -36.00 12.14 -11.27
N MET A 469 -35.03 11.35 -11.76
CA MET A 469 -33.70 11.87 -12.11
C MET A 469 -33.68 12.22 -13.62
N PRO A 470 -33.27 13.43 -14.02
CA PRO A 470 -33.05 13.74 -15.44
C PRO A 470 -31.97 12.82 -16.03
N PRO A 471 -31.91 12.66 -17.37
CA PRO A 471 -30.73 12.07 -18.02
C PRO A 471 -29.48 12.81 -17.55
N ALA A 472 -28.42 12.09 -17.21
CA ALA A 472 -27.18 12.68 -16.74
C ALA A 472 -25.99 11.87 -17.23
N GLY A 473 -24.84 12.53 -17.34
CA GLY A 473 -23.54 11.87 -17.41
C GLY A 473 -22.84 12.01 -16.07
N GLY A 474 -22.24 10.94 -15.59
CA GLY A 474 -21.37 10.96 -14.41
C GLY A 474 -20.02 10.34 -14.70
N ILE A 475 -19.03 10.76 -13.92
CA ILE A 475 -17.64 10.34 -14.06
C ILE A 475 -16.94 10.36 -12.71
N GLY A 476 -16.14 9.33 -12.45
CA GLY A 476 -15.20 9.26 -11.34
C GLY A 476 -13.76 9.33 -11.85
N TYR A 477 -12.89 10.07 -11.16
CA TYR A 477 -11.46 10.17 -11.42
C TYR A 477 -10.66 9.73 -10.19
N GLY A 478 -9.65 8.89 -10.40
CA GLY A 478 -8.65 8.58 -9.38
C GLY A 478 -7.62 9.70 -9.27
N ILE A 479 -7.80 10.64 -8.32
CA ILE A 479 -6.90 11.80 -8.17
C ILE A 479 -5.47 11.37 -7.85
N ASP A 480 -5.29 10.33 -7.03
CA ASP A 480 -3.95 9.82 -6.72
C ASP A 480 -3.25 9.28 -7.96
N ARG A 481 -3.95 8.49 -8.80
CA ARG A 481 -3.43 8.01 -10.09
C ARG A 481 -3.09 9.18 -11.01
N MET A 482 -3.96 10.19 -11.13
CA MET A 482 -3.66 11.39 -11.92
C MET A 482 -2.38 12.08 -11.44
N VAL A 483 -2.18 12.21 -10.14
CA VAL A 483 -0.95 12.81 -9.58
C VAL A 483 0.27 11.93 -9.91
N MET A 484 0.15 10.60 -9.88
CA MET A 484 1.22 9.70 -10.33
C MET A 484 1.62 9.99 -11.77
N LEU A 485 0.65 10.08 -12.68
CA LEU A 485 0.86 10.35 -14.10
C LEU A 485 1.58 11.69 -14.33
N PHE A 486 1.02 12.79 -13.81
CA PHE A 486 1.56 14.14 -14.06
C PHE A 486 2.84 14.46 -13.28
N CYS A 487 3.17 13.67 -12.26
CA CYS A 487 4.41 13.81 -11.48
C CYS A 487 5.45 12.74 -11.80
N ASP A 488 5.21 11.88 -12.78
CA ASP A 488 6.10 10.76 -13.16
C ASP A 488 6.48 9.88 -11.96
N GLN A 489 5.48 9.49 -11.16
CA GLN A 489 5.68 8.62 -10.00
C GLN A 489 5.20 7.19 -10.28
N PRO A 490 6.02 6.16 -10.00
CA PRO A 490 5.70 4.77 -10.32
C PRO A 490 4.68 4.13 -9.37
N ALA A 491 4.48 4.70 -8.18
CA ALA A 491 3.60 4.12 -7.17
C ALA A 491 2.77 5.17 -6.44
N ILE A 492 1.56 4.79 -6.02
CA ILE A 492 0.63 5.63 -5.25
C ILE A 492 1.24 6.11 -3.93
N ARG A 493 2.09 5.28 -3.31
CA ARG A 493 2.82 5.63 -2.08
C ARG A 493 3.80 6.78 -2.26
N ASP A 494 4.24 7.07 -3.49
CA ASP A 494 5.13 8.20 -3.79
C ASP A 494 4.35 9.53 -3.87
N VAL A 495 3.02 9.48 -4.01
CA VAL A 495 2.14 10.66 -4.09
C VAL A 495 1.21 10.82 -2.89
N LEU A 496 1.35 9.96 -1.87
CA LEU A 496 0.69 10.05 -0.57
C LEU A 496 1.71 10.45 0.50
N LEU A 497 1.38 11.48 1.30
CA LEU A 497 2.28 11.94 2.37
C LEU A 497 2.51 10.82 3.38
N PHE A 498 1.44 10.16 3.80
CA PHE A 498 1.44 9.07 4.76
C PHE A 498 0.61 7.91 4.19
N PRO A 499 1.19 7.07 3.32
CA PRO A 499 0.49 5.88 2.82
C PRO A 499 0.24 4.89 3.96
N ALA A 500 -0.74 4.01 3.79
CA ALA A 500 -0.96 2.92 4.74
C ALA A 500 0.25 1.97 4.72
N MET A 501 0.72 1.58 5.89
CA MET A 501 1.88 0.71 6.08
C MET A 501 1.57 -0.34 7.12
N LYS A 502 2.21 -1.51 7.03
CA LYS A 502 2.19 -2.47 8.13
C LYS A 502 2.77 -1.78 9.39
N PRO A 503 2.14 -1.94 10.57
CA PRO A 503 2.65 -1.38 11.82
C PRO A 503 4.10 -1.81 12.08
N GLU A 504 4.88 -0.92 12.71
CA GLU A 504 6.18 -1.31 13.26
C GLU A 504 5.99 -2.11 14.55
N THR A 505 6.88 -3.07 14.78
CA THR A 505 7.05 -3.66 16.11
C THR A 505 7.80 -2.67 17.00
N ILE A 506 7.06 -1.94 17.84
CA ILE A 506 7.64 -1.02 18.82
C ILE A 506 7.98 -1.81 20.08
N THR A 507 9.27 -1.89 20.43
CA THR A 507 9.67 -2.62 21.63
C THR A 507 9.60 -1.73 22.88
N ARG A 508 9.47 -2.38 24.05
CA ARG A 508 9.64 -1.72 25.36
C ARG A 508 10.95 -0.93 25.45
N ALA A 509 12.04 -1.45 24.88
CA ALA A 509 13.33 -0.79 24.89
C ALA A 509 13.33 0.51 24.06
N ASP A 510 12.60 0.55 22.94
CA ASP A 510 12.42 1.76 22.13
C ASP A 510 11.67 2.84 22.92
N ILE A 511 10.61 2.44 23.61
CA ILE A 511 9.82 3.34 24.48
C ILE A 511 10.71 3.84 25.63
N GLU A 512 11.42 2.95 26.32
CA GLU A 512 12.33 3.30 27.41
C GLU A 512 13.40 4.32 26.94
N ALA A 513 14.00 4.11 25.77
CA ALA A 513 14.95 5.06 25.19
C ALA A 513 14.32 6.43 24.82
N GLN A 514 13.01 6.48 24.61
CA GLN A 514 12.27 7.73 24.39
C GLN A 514 11.94 8.45 25.69
N VAL A 515 11.45 7.74 26.70
CA VAL A 515 10.93 8.33 27.95
C VAL A 515 11.95 8.41 29.09
N ALA A 516 13.11 7.77 28.96
CA ALA A 516 14.17 7.85 29.95
C ALA A 516 14.57 9.31 30.23
N GLY A 517 14.49 9.70 31.51
CA GLY A 517 14.81 11.04 31.99
C GLY A 517 13.78 12.12 31.65
N VAL A 518 12.58 11.76 31.18
CA VAL A 518 11.48 12.72 31.00
C VAL A 518 10.91 13.09 32.37
N VAL A 519 10.83 14.39 32.64
CA VAL A 519 10.16 14.95 33.82
C VAL A 519 8.92 15.69 33.34
N THR A 520 7.75 15.25 33.79
CA THR A 520 6.46 15.92 33.52
C THR A 520 5.87 16.44 34.80
N ASP A 521 5.09 17.52 34.71
CA ASP A 521 4.36 18.09 35.85
C ASP A 521 3.15 17.23 36.26
N ASN A 522 2.76 16.28 35.42
CA ASN A 522 1.64 15.36 35.62
C ASN A 522 2.12 13.92 35.87
N ALA A 523 1.23 13.08 36.39
CA ALA A 523 1.47 11.64 36.48
C ALA A 523 1.70 11.05 35.09
N ALA A 524 2.92 10.54 34.85
CA ALA A 524 3.27 9.81 33.64
C ALA A 524 2.94 8.33 33.83
N ALA A 525 2.43 7.68 32.77
CA ALA A 525 2.32 6.23 32.72
C ALA A 525 3.72 5.58 32.82
N SER A 526 3.78 4.37 33.39
CA SER A 526 5.04 3.60 33.41
C SER A 526 5.43 3.20 31.98
N VAL A 527 6.72 2.93 31.76
CA VAL A 527 7.22 2.35 30.49
C VAL A 527 6.41 1.10 30.13
N ASP A 528 6.10 0.26 31.12
CA ASP A 528 5.34 -0.97 30.94
C ASP A 528 3.89 -0.67 30.51
N ALA A 529 3.22 0.30 31.12
CA ALA A 529 1.87 0.70 30.73
C ALA A 529 1.82 1.32 29.32
N ILE A 530 2.87 2.05 28.92
CA ILE A 530 2.98 2.62 27.57
C ILE A 530 3.25 1.50 26.55
N ALA A 531 4.06 0.49 26.91
CA ALA A 531 4.31 -0.67 26.06
C ALA A 531 3.05 -1.50 25.86
N GLU A 532 2.31 -1.81 26.93
CA GLU A 532 1.03 -2.53 26.86
C GLU A 532 -0.03 -1.77 26.02
N ASP A 533 -0.08 -0.44 26.13
CA ASP A 533 -0.98 0.39 25.30
C ASP A 533 -0.54 0.44 23.84
N SER A 534 0.77 0.55 23.58
CA SER A 534 1.33 0.52 22.21
C SER A 534 1.09 -0.82 21.53
N GLU A 535 1.21 -1.92 22.28
CA GLU A 535 0.84 -3.27 21.84
C GLU A 535 -0.67 -3.37 21.60
N LYS A 536 -1.51 -2.82 22.46
CA LYS A 536 -2.96 -2.75 22.20
C LYS A 536 -3.30 -1.91 20.98
N VAL A 537 -2.55 -0.86 20.65
CA VAL A 537 -2.78 -0.03 19.44
C VAL A 537 -2.23 -0.71 18.19
N SER A 538 -1.12 -1.45 18.27
CA SER A 538 -0.62 -2.27 17.15
C SER A 538 -1.49 -3.50 16.91
N VAL A 539 -2.14 -4.02 17.96
CA VAL A 539 -3.07 -5.15 17.92
C VAL A 539 -4.54 -4.69 17.76
N ALA A 540 -4.92 -3.45 18.04
CA ALA A 540 -6.33 -2.99 17.87
C ALA A 540 -6.79 -2.92 16.40
N ALA A 541 -5.89 -3.12 15.42
CA ALA A 541 -6.24 -3.34 14.02
C ALA A 541 -6.57 -4.82 13.70
N ALA A 542 -6.32 -5.74 14.62
CA ALA A 542 -6.66 -7.15 14.51
C ALA A 542 -6.88 -7.69 15.93
N GLU A 543 -8.13 -7.87 16.37
CA GLU A 543 -8.42 -8.59 17.61
C GLU A 543 -7.54 -9.85 17.68
N ALA A 544 -6.57 -9.89 18.60
CA ALA A 544 -5.73 -11.06 18.76
C ALA A 544 -6.62 -12.22 19.21
N PRO A 545 -6.69 -13.34 18.46
CA PRO A 545 -7.33 -14.53 18.99
C PRO A 545 -6.54 -15.02 20.20
N ALA A 546 -7.25 -15.50 21.21
CA ALA A 546 -6.66 -16.11 22.39
C ALA A 546 -5.63 -17.17 22.00
N ALA A 547 -4.58 -17.35 22.83
CA ALA A 547 -3.58 -18.41 22.67
C ALA A 547 -4.25 -19.76 22.30
N LEU A 548 -3.87 -20.30 21.14
CA LEU A 548 -4.45 -21.51 20.58
C LEU A 548 -3.87 -22.72 21.31
N SER A 549 -4.74 -23.53 21.90
CA SER A 549 -4.36 -24.81 22.50
C SER A 549 -4.70 -25.94 21.55
N ALA A 550 -3.74 -26.82 21.28
CA ALA A 550 -3.93 -28.01 20.43
C ALA A 550 -4.77 -29.09 21.12
N GLY A 551 -4.89 -29.05 22.46
CA GLY A 551 -5.53 -30.10 23.26
C GLY A 551 -4.68 -31.36 23.44
N ILE A 552 -3.60 -31.50 22.66
CA ILE A 552 -2.61 -32.58 22.70
C ILE A 552 -1.21 -31.99 22.58
N SER A 553 -0.24 -32.62 23.24
CA SER A 553 1.17 -32.23 23.19
C SER A 553 1.86 -32.71 21.91
N ARG A 554 3.03 -32.16 21.60
CA ARG A 554 3.90 -32.60 20.49
C ARG A 554 4.20 -34.11 20.53
N ASP A 555 4.53 -34.64 21.70
CA ASP A 555 4.87 -36.06 21.85
C ASP A 555 3.64 -36.96 21.64
N GLU A 556 2.46 -36.51 22.09
CA GLU A 556 1.18 -37.19 21.82
C GLU A 556 0.81 -37.13 20.33
N ALA A 557 1.06 -36.00 19.67
CA ALA A 557 0.85 -35.85 18.22
C ALA A 557 1.76 -36.79 17.41
N LEU A 558 3.04 -36.90 17.76
CA LEU A 558 3.95 -37.86 17.10
C LEU A 558 3.56 -39.31 17.36
N ALA A 559 3.10 -39.63 18.57
CA ALA A 559 2.61 -40.97 18.89
C ALA A 559 1.34 -41.32 18.09
N LEU A 560 0.42 -40.35 17.95
CA LEU A 560 -0.80 -40.50 17.16
C LEU A 560 -0.50 -40.64 15.67
N LEU A 561 0.43 -39.85 15.13
CA LEU A 561 0.90 -39.99 13.74
C LEU A 561 1.46 -41.39 13.48
N ALA A 562 2.29 -41.92 14.40
CA ALA A 562 2.85 -43.26 14.32
C ALA A 562 1.83 -44.39 14.53
N GLU A 563 0.66 -44.09 15.10
CA GLU A 563 -0.44 -45.04 15.24
C GLU A 563 -1.12 -45.31 13.89
N HIS A 564 -1.32 -44.26 13.08
CA HIS A 564 -2.09 -44.32 11.82
C HIS A 564 -1.22 -44.37 10.55
N ASN A 565 0.06 -44.02 10.62
CA ASN A 565 1.00 -44.14 9.51
C ASN A 565 2.15 -45.10 9.86
N LYS A 566 2.50 -46.01 8.93
CA LYS A 566 3.53 -47.05 9.11
C LYS A 566 4.71 -46.91 8.15
N GLU A 567 4.54 -46.21 7.03
CA GLU A 567 5.63 -45.91 6.11
C GLU A 567 6.54 -44.84 6.73
N GLU A 568 7.85 -45.11 6.72
CA GLU A 568 8.87 -44.19 7.27
C GLU A 568 8.78 -42.81 6.62
N PHE A 569 8.41 -42.76 5.34
CA PHE A 569 8.22 -41.51 4.60
C PHE A 569 7.15 -40.59 5.21
N HIS A 570 5.96 -41.10 5.57
CA HIS A 570 4.89 -40.24 6.11
C HIS A 570 5.19 -39.76 7.53
N LEU A 571 5.88 -40.58 8.33
CA LEU A 571 6.36 -40.18 9.65
C LEU A 571 7.39 -39.05 9.55
N GLU A 572 8.34 -39.16 8.63
CA GLU A 572 9.34 -38.12 8.38
C GLU A 572 8.72 -36.87 7.76
N HIS A 573 7.74 -37.00 6.88
CA HIS A 573 7.00 -35.88 6.28
C HIS A 573 6.26 -35.08 7.35
N GLY A 574 5.48 -35.74 8.20
CA GLY A 574 4.78 -35.07 9.31
C GLY A 574 5.73 -34.37 10.28
N GLU A 575 6.84 -35.00 10.68
CA GLU A 575 7.84 -34.34 11.54
C GLU A 575 8.50 -33.15 10.83
N THR A 576 8.77 -33.26 9.53
CA THR A 576 9.36 -32.19 8.71
C THR A 576 8.42 -31.00 8.58
N VAL A 577 7.15 -31.23 8.22
CA VAL A 577 6.14 -30.18 8.10
C VAL A 577 5.88 -29.52 9.44
N GLY A 578 5.76 -30.29 10.53
CA GLY A 578 5.68 -29.73 11.89
C GLY A 578 6.83 -28.81 12.24
N GLY A 579 8.07 -29.24 11.96
CA GLY A 579 9.26 -28.43 12.18
C GLY A 579 9.27 -27.15 11.32
N VAL A 580 8.88 -27.24 10.05
CA VAL A 580 8.79 -26.08 9.15
C VAL A 580 7.72 -25.10 9.64
N MET A 581 6.53 -25.59 9.97
CA MET A 581 5.44 -24.80 10.55
C MET A 581 5.90 -24.06 11.81
N ARG A 582 6.66 -24.73 12.69
CA ARG A 582 7.25 -24.10 13.87
C ARG A 582 8.22 -22.96 13.53
N GLN A 583 9.06 -23.13 12.51
CA GLN A 583 10.02 -22.09 12.11
C GLN A 583 9.32 -20.87 11.50
N PHE A 584 8.24 -21.08 10.74
CA PHE A 584 7.38 -19.98 10.28
C PHE A 584 6.70 -19.28 11.47
N ALA A 585 6.16 -20.05 12.41
CA ALA A 585 5.53 -19.51 13.61
C ALA A 585 6.50 -18.67 14.46
N LEU A 586 7.76 -19.07 14.62
CA LEU A 586 8.75 -18.26 15.35
C LEU A 586 9.00 -16.87 14.74
N GLN A 587 8.66 -16.68 13.46
CA GLN A 587 8.77 -15.40 12.76
C GLN A 587 7.44 -14.63 12.73
N GLU A 588 6.31 -15.34 12.71
CA GLU A 588 4.98 -14.76 12.44
C GLU A 588 4.02 -14.79 13.64
N ASP A 589 4.13 -15.80 14.49
CA ASP A 589 3.23 -16.07 15.64
C ASP A 589 3.96 -16.89 16.73
N PRO A 590 4.97 -16.30 17.41
CA PRO A 590 5.87 -17.04 18.30
C PRO A 590 5.16 -17.61 19.55
N GLU A 591 4.03 -17.03 19.96
CA GLU A 591 3.24 -17.49 21.10
C GLU A 591 2.49 -18.80 20.83
N ASN A 592 2.15 -19.07 19.56
CA ASN A 592 1.46 -20.29 19.15
C ASN A 592 2.38 -21.28 18.41
N ALA A 593 3.70 -21.13 18.51
CA ALA A 593 4.64 -21.96 17.74
C ALA A 593 4.52 -23.46 18.01
N ASP A 594 4.17 -23.86 19.23
CA ASP A 594 3.90 -25.26 19.58
C ASP A 594 2.59 -25.77 18.95
N PHE A 595 1.58 -24.89 18.80
CA PHE A 595 0.32 -25.23 18.12
C PHE A 595 0.55 -25.45 16.62
N TRP A 596 1.31 -24.56 15.97
CA TRP A 596 1.66 -24.69 14.55
C TRP A 596 2.47 -25.96 14.29
N GLU A 597 3.38 -26.32 15.21
CA GLU A 597 4.13 -27.58 15.11
C GLU A 597 3.21 -28.80 15.15
N VAL A 598 2.24 -28.85 16.08
CA VAL A 598 1.28 -29.95 16.19
C VAL A 598 0.37 -30.04 14.97
N VAL A 599 -0.08 -28.90 14.42
CA VAL A 599 -0.82 -28.85 13.15
C VAL A 599 -0.02 -29.51 12.03
N GLY A 600 1.24 -29.13 11.87
CA GLY A 600 2.10 -29.71 10.83
C GLY A 600 2.41 -31.19 11.04
N ILE A 601 2.51 -31.66 12.29
CA ILE A 601 2.71 -33.09 12.58
C ILE A 601 1.51 -33.93 12.12
N LEU A 602 0.29 -33.42 12.31
CA LEU A 602 -0.94 -34.20 12.15
C LEU A 602 -1.71 -33.92 10.86
N HIS A 603 -1.21 -33.05 9.98
CA HIS A 603 -1.95 -32.63 8.78
C HIS A 603 -2.37 -33.82 7.91
N ASP A 604 -1.50 -34.81 7.75
CA ASP A 604 -1.74 -36.04 6.97
C ASP A 604 -1.99 -37.29 7.85
N LEU A 605 -2.55 -37.12 9.04
CA LEU A 605 -2.73 -38.21 10.00
C LEU A 605 -3.46 -39.44 9.42
N ASP A 606 -4.45 -39.23 8.57
CA ASP A 606 -5.33 -40.25 7.99
C ASP A 606 -4.84 -40.80 6.64
N TRP A 607 -3.72 -40.30 6.12
CA TRP A 607 -3.34 -40.49 4.72
C TRP A 607 -3.21 -41.96 4.31
N GLU A 608 -2.47 -42.80 5.05
CA GLU A 608 -2.28 -44.21 4.70
C GLU A 608 -3.56 -45.06 4.78
N GLU A 609 -4.48 -44.71 5.67
CA GLU A 609 -5.70 -45.49 5.91
C GLU A 609 -6.78 -45.20 4.85
N HIS A 610 -6.70 -44.05 4.17
CA HIS A 610 -7.73 -43.52 3.28
C HIS A 610 -7.19 -43.01 1.92
N LEU A 611 -6.11 -43.62 1.42
CA LEU A 611 -5.46 -43.29 0.13
C LEU A 611 -6.41 -43.24 -1.09
N ASP A 612 -7.54 -43.95 -1.05
CA ASP A 612 -8.51 -44.04 -2.13
C ASP A 612 -9.61 -42.98 -2.10
N ASP A 613 -9.64 -42.12 -1.06
CA ASP A 613 -10.60 -41.04 -0.90
C ASP A 613 -9.95 -39.67 -0.59
N PRO A 614 -9.34 -39.01 -1.60
CA PRO A 614 -8.73 -37.68 -1.42
C PRO A 614 -9.72 -36.57 -1.00
N VAL A 615 -11.03 -36.77 -1.21
CA VAL A 615 -12.07 -35.81 -0.81
C VAL A 615 -12.35 -35.92 0.69
N GLY A 616 -12.36 -37.15 1.21
CA GLY A 616 -12.49 -37.43 2.64
C GLY A 616 -11.23 -37.13 3.47
N HIS A 617 -10.06 -37.04 2.83
CA HIS A 617 -8.79 -36.64 3.47
C HIS A 617 -8.97 -35.42 4.37
N THR A 618 -8.36 -35.44 5.56
CA THR A 618 -8.48 -34.47 6.67
C THR A 618 -9.82 -34.48 7.41
N THR A 619 -10.90 -34.98 6.81
CA THR A 619 -12.16 -35.20 7.53
C THR A 619 -12.01 -36.37 8.48
N TYR A 620 -11.40 -37.48 8.02
CA TYR A 620 -11.08 -38.62 8.87
C TYR A 620 -10.02 -38.27 9.93
N ALA A 621 -8.96 -37.54 9.57
CA ALA A 621 -8.00 -37.02 10.55
C ALA A 621 -8.70 -36.19 11.64
N GLY A 622 -9.67 -35.36 11.26
CA GLY A 622 -10.46 -34.58 12.21
C GLY A 622 -11.26 -35.43 13.20
N GLU A 623 -11.70 -36.63 12.84
CA GLU A 623 -12.35 -37.57 13.77
C GLU A 623 -11.36 -38.20 14.74
N LEU A 624 -10.20 -38.65 14.22
CA LEU A 624 -9.12 -39.24 15.01
C LEU A 624 -8.55 -38.25 16.04
N ILE A 625 -8.33 -37.00 15.63
CA ILE A 625 -7.82 -35.93 16.50
C ILE A 625 -8.82 -35.61 17.61
N ARG A 626 -10.12 -35.53 17.31
CA ARG A 626 -11.16 -35.32 18.33
C ARG A 626 -11.20 -36.48 19.34
N ALA A 627 -11.06 -37.71 18.86
CA ALA A 627 -11.01 -38.90 19.74
C ALA A 627 -9.78 -38.89 20.67
N ALA A 628 -8.65 -38.35 20.19
CA ALA A 628 -7.42 -38.17 20.97
C ALA A 628 -7.45 -36.95 21.92
N GLY A 629 -8.54 -36.16 21.95
CA GLY A 629 -8.68 -34.98 22.80
C GLY A 629 -8.16 -33.68 22.18
N GLY A 630 -7.85 -33.69 20.88
CA GLY A 630 -7.43 -32.50 20.14
C GLY A 630 -8.54 -31.45 20.02
N SER A 631 -8.15 -30.18 19.96
CA SER A 631 -9.08 -29.06 19.94
C SER A 631 -9.78 -28.89 18.59
N GLY A 632 -10.95 -28.25 18.59
CA GLY A 632 -11.65 -27.90 17.34
C GLY A 632 -10.84 -26.96 16.43
N ALA A 633 -9.99 -26.12 17.02
CA ALA A 633 -9.08 -25.25 16.26
C ALA A 633 -8.00 -26.05 15.53
N LEU A 634 -7.43 -27.08 16.17
CA LEU A 634 -6.47 -27.99 15.54
C LEU A 634 -7.10 -28.73 14.35
N VAL A 635 -8.33 -29.22 14.52
CA VAL A 635 -9.05 -29.92 13.45
C VAL A 635 -9.35 -28.98 12.28
N ARG A 636 -9.87 -27.77 12.56
CA ARG A 636 -10.11 -26.76 11.51
C ARG A 636 -8.83 -26.47 10.72
N ALA A 637 -7.73 -26.25 11.43
CA ALA A 637 -6.44 -25.91 10.84
C ALA A 637 -6.00 -26.95 9.81
N ILE A 638 -6.07 -28.23 10.20
CA ILE A 638 -5.72 -29.35 9.34
C ILE A 638 -6.71 -29.48 8.19
N GLN A 639 -8.02 -29.39 8.43
CA GLN A 639 -9.02 -29.48 7.35
C GLN A 639 -8.83 -28.43 6.26
N SER A 640 -8.28 -27.26 6.60
CA SER A 640 -8.13 -26.17 5.64
C SER A 640 -7.16 -26.46 4.51
N HIS A 641 -6.15 -27.32 4.71
CA HIS A 641 -5.16 -27.60 3.67
C HIS A 641 -5.72 -28.47 2.53
N ASN A 642 -6.81 -29.21 2.78
CA ASN A 642 -7.47 -30.05 1.76
C ASN A 642 -8.66 -29.36 1.06
N SER A 643 -8.87 -28.06 1.31
CA SER A 643 -10.00 -27.27 0.76
C SER A 643 -10.07 -27.24 -0.78
N MET A 644 -8.95 -27.47 -1.48
CA MET A 644 -8.93 -27.58 -2.96
C MET A 644 -9.56 -28.88 -3.47
N ASN A 645 -9.50 -29.96 -2.70
CA ASN A 645 -10.08 -31.25 -3.07
C ASN A 645 -11.49 -31.41 -2.52
N ASN A 646 -11.82 -30.71 -1.43
CA ASN A 646 -13.14 -30.74 -0.81
C ASN A 646 -13.67 -29.32 -0.50
N PRO A 647 -14.55 -28.78 -1.35
CA PRO A 647 -15.14 -27.45 -1.17
C PRO A 647 -16.02 -27.29 0.07
N GLU A 648 -16.41 -28.38 0.76
CA GLU A 648 -17.16 -28.32 2.01
C GLU A 648 -16.25 -28.04 3.23
N LEU A 649 -14.93 -28.18 3.07
CA LEU A 649 -13.94 -27.86 4.09
C LEU A 649 -13.62 -26.36 4.10
N PRO A 650 -13.26 -25.80 5.26
CA PRO A 650 -13.00 -24.38 5.36
C PRO A 650 -11.75 -23.99 4.56
N ALA A 651 -11.78 -22.86 3.86
CA ALA A 651 -10.59 -22.35 3.18
C ALA A 651 -9.51 -21.89 4.20
N PRO A 652 -8.23 -21.82 3.80
CA PRO A 652 -7.16 -21.24 4.61
C PRO A 652 -7.38 -19.73 4.81
N GLU A 653 -7.72 -19.32 6.03
CA GLU A 653 -7.98 -17.93 6.38
C GLU A 653 -6.88 -17.37 7.28
N LEU A 654 -6.48 -18.16 8.28
CA LEU A 654 -5.48 -17.78 9.27
C LEU A 654 -4.05 -17.89 8.69
N PRO A 655 -3.08 -17.07 9.15
CA PRO A 655 -1.70 -17.12 8.67
C PRO A 655 -1.12 -18.55 8.69
N MET A 656 -1.33 -19.26 9.80
CA MET A 656 -0.93 -20.65 9.99
C MET A 656 -1.55 -21.62 8.96
N GLU A 657 -2.85 -21.49 8.66
CA GLU A 657 -3.54 -22.33 7.68
C GLU A 657 -2.97 -22.13 6.28
N LYS A 658 -2.69 -20.87 5.93
CA LYS A 658 -2.11 -20.48 4.64
C LYS A 658 -0.68 -21.01 4.51
N VAL A 659 0.10 -20.95 5.59
CA VAL A 659 1.45 -21.53 5.63
C VAL A 659 1.37 -23.05 5.48
N LEU A 660 0.50 -23.75 6.22
CA LEU A 660 0.32 -25.19 6.10
C LEU A 660 0.00 -25.59 4.65
N PHE A 661 -1.00 -24.94 4.06
CA PHE A 661 -1.41 -25.13 2.67
C PHE A 661 -0.24 -24.91 1.69
N ALA A 662 0.62 -23.92 1.96
CA ALA A 662 1.74 -23.59 1.09
C ALA A 662 2.94 -24.55 1.23
N VAL A 663 3.21 -25.02 2.44
CA VAL A 663 4.46 -25.75 2.74
C VAL A 663 4.32 -27.25 2.65
N ASP A 664 3.13 -27.84 2.80
CA ASP A 664 2.92 -29.29 2.71
C ASP A 664 3.46 -29.89 1.39
N GLU A 665 2.86 -29.52 0.26
CA GLU A 665 3.31 -30.00 -1.06
C GLU A 665 4.76 -29.58 -1.38
N LEU A 666 5.18 -28.42 -0.88
CA LEU A 666 6.49 -27.86 -1.14
C LEU A 666 7.62 -28.62 -0.41
N THR A 667 7.41 -29.05 0.84
CA THR A 667 8.40 -29.83 1.59
C THR A 667 8.59 -31.20 0.95
N GLY A 668 7.52 -31.84 0.47
CA GLY A 668 7.59 -33.09 -0.29
C GLY A 668 8.40 -32.93 -1.59
N LEU A 669 8.19 -31.84 -2.33
CA LEU A 669 8.97 -31.52 -3.52
C LEU A 669 10.46 -31.28 -3.23
N ILE A 670 10.76 -30.55 -2.16
CA ILE A 670 12.14 -30.29 -1.72
C ILE A 670 12.80 -31.60 -1.30
N GLY A 671 12.13 -32.43 -0.51
CA GLY A 671 12.63 -33.75 -0.08
C GLY A 671 12.98 -34.64 -1.27
N ALA A 672 12.08 -34.77 -2.24
CA ALA A 672 12.34 -35.51 -3.48
C ALA A 672 13.56 -34.97 -4.24
N ALA A 673 13.74 -33.64 -4.27
CA ALA A 673 14.85 -33.00 -4.97
C ALA A 673 16.19 -33.17 -4.23
N VAL A 674 16.15 -33.20 -2.90
CA VAL A 674 17.31 -33.43 -2.02
C VAL A 674 17.82 -34.87 -2.15
N ILE A 675 16.96 -35.88 -2.22
CA ILE A 675 17.36 -37.30 -2.41
C ILE A 675 18.18 -37.50 -3.71
N MET A 676 17.93 -36.68 -4.73
CA MET A 676 18.68 -36.73 -5.99
C MET A 676 20.08 -36.09 -5.91
N ARG A 677 20.39 -35.37 -4.83
CA ARG A 677 21.71 -34.73 -4.65
C ARG A 677 22.72 -35.76 -4.17
N PRO A 678 24.01 -35.65 -4.55
CA PRO A 678 25.06 -36.51 -4.01
C PRO A 678 25.20 -36.41 -2.48
N SER A 679 24.93 -35.23 -1.91
CA SER A 679 24.95 -34.96 -0.48
C SER A 679 23.75 -35.52 0.27
N LYS A 680 22.63 -35.77 -0.43
CA LYS A 680 21.33 -36.12 0.18
C LYS A 680 20.93 -35.22 1.35
N SER A 681 21.37 -33.96 1.33
CA SER A 681 21.19 -33.02 2.43
C SER A 681 20.49 -31.75 1.94
N VAL A 682 19.63 -31.17 2.78
CA VAL A 682 19.02 -29.86 2.54
C VAL A 682 20.01 -28.71 2.78
N MET A 683 21.11 -28.97 3.50
CA MET A 683 22.09 -27.96 3.89
C MET A 683 22.79 -27.30 2.70
N ASP A 684 23.04 -28.05 1.63
CA ASP A 684 23.60 -27.54 0.37
C ASP A 684 22.53 -27.29 -0.71
N PHE A 685 21.24 -27.35 -0.34
CA PHE A 685 20.15 -27.12 -1.27
C PHE A 685 19.83 -25.62 -1.42
N GLU A 686 19.63 -25.20 -2.66
CA GLU A 686 19.46 -23.79 -3.05
C GLU A 686 18.18 -23.60 -3.85
N VAL A 687 17.56 -22.42 -3.71
CA VAL A 687 16.35 -22.00 -4.45
C VAL A 687 16.47 -22.24 -5.96
N LYS A 688 17.64 -21.94 -6.56
CA LYS A 688 17.88 -22.17 -7.99
C LYS A 688 17.72 -23.64 -8.40
N SER A 689 18.11 -24.57 -7.53
CA SER A 689 17.95 -26.01 -7.74
C SER A 689 16.48 -26.42 -7.68
N LEU A 690 15.75 -25.89 -6.69
CA LEU A 690 14.30 -26.10 -6.56
C LEU A 690 13.53 -25.55 -7.76
N LYS A 691 13.82 -24.33 -8.22
CA LYS A 691 13.18 -23.72 -9.40
C LYS A 691 13.30 -24.59 -10.66
N LYS A 692 14.44 -25.27 -10.84
CA LYS A 692 14.63 -26.18 -11.98
C LYS A 692 13.72 -27.41 -11.87
N LYS A 693 13.57 -27.96 -10.66
CA LYS A 693 12.74 -29.12 -10.37
C LYS A 693 11.25 -28.80 -10.41
N PHE A 694 10.87 -27.62 -9.91
CA PHE A 694 9.50 -27.10 -9.95
C PHE A 694 8.97 -26.94 -11.38
N LYS A 695 9.82 -26.53 -12.33
CA LYS A 695 9.46 -26.42 -13.77
C LYS A 695 9.30 -27.77 -14.46
N ASP A 696 9.93 -28.82 -13.95
CA ASP A 696 9.85 -30.16 -14.53
C ASP A 696 8.63 -30.89 -13.98
N LYS A 697 7.49 -30.80 -14.69
CA LYS A 697 6.23 -31.44 -14.29
C LYS A 697 6.32 -32.98 -14.20
N ARG A 698 7.35 -33.62 -14.76
CA ARG A 698 7.57 -35.08 -14.66
C ARG A 698 8.29 -35.46 -13.37
N PHE A 699 9.06 -34.55 -12.81
CA PHE A 699 9.75 -34.76 -11.54
C PHE A 699 8.75 -34.62 -10.40
N ALA A 700 8.67 -35.60 -9.49
CA ALA A 700 7.69 -35.64 -8.40
C ALA A 700 6.27 -35.33 -8.89
N ALA A 701 5.79 -36.12 -9.86
CA ALA A 701 4.53 -35.87 -10.58
C ALA A 701 3.27 -35.91 -9.69
N GLY A 702 3.35 -36.53 -8.51
CA GLY A 702 2.26 -36.54 -7.52
C GLY A 702 2.13 -35.22 -6.75
N CYS A 703 3.11 -34.33 -6.81
CA CYS A 703 3.08 -33.07 -6.08
C CYS A 703 2.39 -31.97 -6.90
N ASN A 704 1.37 -31.34 -6.32
CA ASN A 704 0.58 -30.34 -7.03
C ASN A 704 1.27 -28.96 -7.04
N ARG A 705 1.80 -28.56 -8.20
CA ARG A 705 2.48 -27.25 -8.32
C ARG A 705 1.52 -26.06 -8.22
N ASP A 706 0.25 -26.27 -8.52
CA ASP A 706 -0.75 -25.20 -8.46
C ASP A 706 -1.16 -24.92 -7.01
N VAL A 707 -1.19 -25.96 -6.16
CA VAL A 707 -1.30 -25.79 -4.69
C VAL A 707 -0.15 -24.96 -4.14
N ILE A 708 1.10 -25.23 -4.54
CA ILE A 708 2.27 -24.45 -4.09
C ILE A 708 2.17 -22.98 -4.55
N ARG A 709 1.72 -22.73 -5.79
CA ARG A 709 1.53 -21.34 -6.29
C ARG A 709 0.42 -20.63 -5.54
N LYS A 710 -0.72 -21.29 -5.32
CA LYS A 710 -1.83 -20.72 -4.57
C LYS A 710 -1.45 -20.48 -3.12
N GLY A 711 -0.67 -21.38 -2.52
CA GLY A 711 -0.09 -21.20 -1.19
C GLY A 711 0.80 -19.96 -1.10
N ALA A 712 1.68 -19.72 -2.08
CA ALA A 712 2.48 -18.50 -2.14
C ALA A 712 1.62 -17.23 -2.21
N GLU A 713 0.58 -17.23 -3.04
CA GLU A 713 -0.40 -16.15 -3.18
C GLU A 713 -1.15 -15.89 -1.87
N LEU A 714 -1.70 -16.94 -1.24
CA LEU A 714 -2.42 -16.87 0.03
C LEU A 714 -1.55 -16.29 1.16
N CYS A 715 -0.27 -16.65 1.15
CA CYS A 715 0.76 -16.14 2.05
C CYS A 715 1.21 -14.71 1.73
N GLY A 716 0.82 -14.14 0.58
CA GLY A 716 1.30 -12.84 0.11
C GLY A 716 2.80 -12.81 -0.19
N MET A 717 3.36 -13.96 -0.61
CA MET A 717 4.79 -14.14 -0.87
C MET A 717 5.03 -14.39 -2.36
N GLU A 718 6.14 -13.87 -2.88
CA GLU A 718 6.64 -14.31 -4.17
C GLU A 718 7.07 -15.79 -4.10
N LEU A 719 6.94 -16.53 -5.20
CA LEU A 719 7.25 -17.96 -5.21
C LEU A 719 8.71 -18.24 -4.82
N ASP A 720 9.64 -17.36 -5.22
CA ASP A 720 11.05 -17.45 -4.84
C ASP A 720 11.27 -17.18 -3.34
N GLU A 721 10.45 -16.33 -2.73
CA GLU A 721 10.47 -16.05 -1.29
C GLU A 721 9.96 -17.25 -0.50
N LEU A 722 8.81 -17.82 -0.89
CA LEU A 722 8.30 -19.06 -0.30
C LEU A 722 9.34 -20.18 -0.38
N PHE A 723 9.96 -20.37 -1.56
CA PHE A 723 11.04 -21.35 -1.73
C PHE A 723 12.22 -21.12 -0.80
N SER A 724 12.67 -19.87 -0.64
CA SER A 724 13.78 -19.56 0.25
C SER A 724 13.41 -19.85 1.70
N ARG A 725 12.25 -19.35 2.16
CA ARG A 725 11.80 -19.50 3.54
C ARG A 725 11.58 -20.95 3.93
N THR A 726 10.96 -21.76 3.06
CA THR A 726 10.78 -23.19 3.32
C THR A 726 12.11 -23.95 3.34
N ILE A 727 13.05 -23.65 2.44
CA ILE A 727 14.39 -24.25 2.47
C ILE A 727 15.14 -23.88 3.76
N ASP A 728 15.08 -22.62 4.18
CA ASP A 728 15.76 -22.15 5.39
C ASP A 728 15.13 -22.74 6.66
N ALA A 729 13.80 -22.87 6.69
CA ALA A 729 13.08 -23.57 7.75
C ALA A 729 13.50 -25.06 7.82
N MET A 730 13.57 -25.75 6.68
CA MET A 730 14.03 -27.14 6.61
C MET A 730 15.50 -27.29 7.06
N LYS A 731 16.37 -26.32 6.77
CA LYS A 731 17.76 -26.30 7.27
C LYS A 731 17.82 -26.11 8.79
N ALA A 732 16.95 -25.26 9.35
CA ALA A 732 16.91 -24.98 10.78
C ALA A 732 16.47 -26.19 11.62
N ILE A 733 15.63 -27.08 11.08
CA ILE A 733 15.17 -28.30 11.77
C ILE A 733 16.09 -29.51 11.58
N ALA A 734 17.00 -29.47 10.60
CA ALA A 734 17.87 -30.58 10.23
C ALA A 734 19.38 -30.24 10.30
N PRO A 735 19.93 -29.74 11.43
CA PRO A 735 21.36 -29.45 11.51
C PRO A 735 22.26 -30.71 11.43
N ASP A 736 21.76 -31.91 11.76
CA ASP A 736 22.56 -33.15 11.88
C ASP A 736 21.91 -34.44 11.30
N ARG A 737 20.79 -34.36 10.55
CA ARG A 737 20.12 -35.54 9.97
C ARG A 737 20.58 -35.84 8.53
N ASP A 738 21.50 -36.79 8.40
CA ASP A 738 21.90 -37.44 7.14
C ASP A 738 20.87 -38.52 6.74
N THR A 739 19.57 -38.18 6.71
CA THR A 739 18.46 -39.18 6.66
C THR A 739 17.83 -39.42 5.30
N PHE A 740 18.09 -38.63 4.26
CA PHE A 740 17.57 -38.96 2.91
C PHE A 740 18.37 -40.08 2.21
N GLY A 741 19.14 -40.87 2.96
CA GLY A 741 20.06 -41.86 2.44
C GLY A 741 20.35 -43.03 3.35
N LYS A 742 19.40 -43.96 3.47
CA LYS A 742 19.69 -45.39 3.29
C LYS A 742 18.64 -46.04 2.41
#